data_AF-A0A3L9YNR3-F1
#
_entry.id   AF-A0A3L9YNR3-F1
#
_cell.length_a   1.000
_cell.length_b   1.000
_cell.length_c   1.000
_cell.angle_alpha   90.00
_cell.angle_beta   90.00
_cell.angle_gamma   90.00
#
_symmetry.space_group_name_H-M   'P 1'
#
loop_
_entity.id
_entity.type
_entity.pdbx_description
1 polymer ?
#
loop_
_entity_poly.entity_id
_entity_poly.type
_entity_poly.pdbx_seq_one_letter_code
_entity_poly.pdbx_strand_id
1 'polypeptide(L)'
;MTCYHPKKKTTQIGFWYWRDTRSPSHVNEMTPERMARIREIQYLMFLRIYRAERILNVKHLVGLQLALRDMAQFAEARDCSVREILEKTEGLDAYIAEVRGYQCIVLRNWIFFLQGLDPRTELGFEIPTPREWRNLGQRALDYQKSHKQHEPLPTRIYAHLINALEVEIETIEAHISLIQKAVQETDKLYQDNAKCRTIGNSFGTVLVENHRLKALLTHYGCEHSTQGLSGLLTNWQRIAKIQIHTFSGMRFQEVQSLPYYCMKFEELGQGHKTAWIVGTTTKLNGGRNTWARWVTTDQQGFRAIRVAQQVADMIYGVLGVKPTATESDKGKYPLFVSTGFLPWKKLQESINGGFRPSQNLHILVMPDIVQDRLLPVIELEDIEELDAIEPFRDWSTDPEFAFGKRWSLKSHQLRRSLALYANASGLVKSSTLRRQLKHLADEMGSYYGRGSTFAKNFLKEDEKQLHQHIAFDWEDGEQEAQLLAFTRDVINADEALYGPAGIYYDRRKERGEVLSEKELKKQLKQGTMAYKAHPLGGCTHVGNCDKQKGLRLTSGICVTEACKSLIGKHSAIIKVIQLQYALVRRLEPDSIGYAMESEELDILKATELQWRQKPAAGAASYQAASGADVSRGGKNV
;
A
#
# COMPACT_ATOMS: atom_id res chain seq x y z
N MET A 1 20.26 -18.63 -10.17
CA MET A 1 19.46 -17.45 -10.58
C MET A 1 19.12 -16.62 -9.34
N THR A 2 19.74 -15.44 -9.19
CA THR A 2 19.72 -14.64 -7.94
C THR A 2 19.19 -13.20 -8.12
N CYS A 3 19.06 -12.67 -9.35
CA CYS A 3 18.55 -11.31 -9.61
C CYS A 3 17.03 -11.19 -9.75
N TYR A 4 16.30 -12.30 -9.98
CA TYR A 4 14.85 -12.28 -10.25
C TYR A 4 13.98 -12.41 -8.99
N HIS A 5 14.54 -12.81 -7.85
CA HIS A 5 13.83 -12.93 -6.59
C HIS A 5 14.04 -11.65 -5.75
N PRO A 6 12.98 -10.99 -5.24
CA PRO A 6 13.09 -9.73 -4.47
C PRO A 6 14.05 -9.83 -3.27
N LYS A 7 14.18 -11.03 -2.71
CA LYS A 7 15.08 -11.39 -1.59
C LYS A 7 16.36 -12.14 -1.99
N LYS A 8 16.79 -12.08 -3.26
CA LYS A 8 17.95 -12.78 -3.83
C LYS A 8 18.02 -14.29 -3.54
N LYS A 9 16.86 -14.94 -3.35
CA LYS A 9 16.77 -16.38 -3.09
C LYS A 9 16.90 -17.17 -4.38
N THR A 10 17.57 -18.31 -4.31
CA THR A 10 17.55 -19.32 -5.37
C THR A 10 16.18 -20.01 -5.39
N THR A 11 15.53 -19.99 -6.55
CA THR A 11 14.30 -20.76 -6.80
C THR A 11 14.58 -21.72 -7.94
N GLN A 12 14.24 -23.00 -7.74
CA GLN A 12 14.33 -24.01 -8.79
C GLN A 12 13.07 -23.97 -9.65
N ILE A 13 13.25 -23.97 -10.97
CA ILE A 13 12.18 -24.07 -11.95
C ILE A 13 12.27 -25.47 -12.56
N GLY A 14 11.26 -26.30 -12.33
CA GLY A 14 11.25 -27.71 -12.76
C GLY A 14 10.51 -27.91 -14.07
N PHE A 15 11.17 -28.48 -15.07
CA PHE A 15 10.66 -28.63 -16.45
C PHE A 15 9.96 -29.96 -16.75
N TRP A 16 9.89 -30.86 -15.77
CA TRP A 16 9.20 -32.15 -15.89
C TRP A 16 7.71 -31.92 -16.12
N TYR A 17 7.20 -32.29 -17.30
CA TYR A 17 5.81 -32.00 -17.66
C TYR A 17 4.85 -33.18 -17.45
N TRP A 18 5.33 -34.42 -17.33
CA TRP A 18 4.50 -35.63 -17.15
C TRP A 18 4.30 -36.09 -15.70
N ARG A 19 4.86 -35.37 -14.72
CA ARG A 19 4.64 -35.71 -13.30
C ARG A 19 3.27 -35.22 -12.85
N ASP A 20 2.36 -36.15 -12.55
CA ASP A 20 1.16 -35.82 -11.80
C ASP A 20 1.56 -35.38 -10.39
N THR A 21 1.21 -34.15 -10.04
CA THR A 21 1.45 -33.58 -8.72
C THR A 21 0.72 -34.31 -7.59
N ARG A 22 -0.22 -35.23 -7.90
CA ARG A 22 -1.05 -35.95 -6.92
C ARG A 22 -0.59 -37.37 -6.59
N SER A 23 0.39 -37.95 -7.29
CA SER A 23 0.93 -39.27 -6.96
C SER A 23 2.42 -39.37 -7.32
N PRO A 24 3.33 -39.37 -6.33
CA PRO A 24 4.77 -39.48 -6.58
C PRO A 24 5.24 -40.86 -7.07
N SER A 25 4.34 -41.85 -7.13
CA SER A 25 4.66 -43.28 -7.26
C SER A 25 4.74 -43.82 -8.68
N HIS A 26 4.36 -43.05 -9.72
CA HIS A 26 4.56 -43.47 -11.11
C HIS A 26 5.71 -42.69 -11.73
N VAL A 27 6.92 -43.23 -11.59
CA VAL A 27 8.07 -42.84 -12.40
C VAL A 27 7.84 -43.38 -13.81
N ASN A 28 7.08 -42.66 -14.62
CA ASN A 28 7.09 -42.87 -16.06
C ASN A 28 8.50 -42.52 -16.57
N GLU A 29 9.15 -43.48 -17.23
CA GLU A 29 10.54 -43.40 -17.68
C GLU A 29 10.83 -42.18 -18.57
N MET A 30 12.03 -41.64 -18.42
CA MET A 30 12.53 -40.53 -19.24
C MET A 30 12.88 -41.05 -20.63
N THR A 31 12.03 -40.81 -21.63
CA THR A 31 12.32 -41.18 -23.02
C THR A 31 13.14 -40.08 -23.74
N PRO A 32 13.86 -40.41 -24.83
CA PRO A 32 14.56 -39.43 -25.65
C PRO A 32 13.65 -38.30 -26.16
N GLU A 33 12.40 -38.62 -26.54
CA GLU A 33 11.41 -37.66 -27.05
C GLU A 33 10.95 -36.71 -25.94
N ARG A 34 10.77 -37.22 -24.71
CA ARG A 34 10.48 -36.37 -23.54
C ARG A 34 11.63 -35.44 -23.21
N MET A 35 12.87 -35.91 -23.32
CA MET A 35 14.05 -35.06 -23.17
C MET A 35 14.11 -33.98 -24.24
N ALA A 36 13.82 -34.31 -25.50
CA ALA A 36 13.77 -33.33 -26.59
C ALA A 36 12.75 -32.22 -26.30
N ARG A 37 11.52 -32.57 -25.93
CA ARG A 37 10.48 -31.59 -25.55
C ARG A 37 10.88 -30.75 -24.33
N ILE A 38 11.58 -31.33 -23.34
CA ILE A 38 12.16 -30.56 -22.22
C ILE A 38 13.16 -29.52 -22.72
N ARG A 39 14.05 -29.89 -23.65
CA ARG A 39 15.06 -28.97 -24.17
C ARG A 39 14.41 -27.80 -24.92
N GLU A 40 13.33 -28.05 -25.65
CA GLU A 40 12.55 -27.00 -26.32
C GLU A 40 11.94 -26.01 -25.32
N ILE A 41 11.25 -26.49 -24.28
CA ILE A 41 10.67 -25.58 -23.27
C ILE A 41 11.74 -24.87 -22.42
N GLN A 42 12.91 -25.48 -22.21
CA GLN A 42 14.05 -24.83 -21.58
C GLN A 42 14.61 -23.70 -22.45
N TYR A 43 14.72 -23.93 -23.76
CA TYR A 43 15.15 -22.94 -24.73
C TYR A 43 14.19 -21.75 -24.78
N LEU A 44 12.88 -21.99 -24.85
CA LEU A 44 11.87 -20.91 -24.82
C LEU A 44 11.92 -20.12 -23.50
N MET A 45 12.09 -20.79 -22.35
CA MET A 45 12.29 -20.10 -21.07
C MET A 45 13.60 -19.30 -21.03
N PHE A 46 14.68 -19.82 -21.62
CA PHE A 46 15.95 -19.10 -21.71
C PHE A 46 15.78 -17.79 -22.49
N LEU A 47 15.14 -17.84 -23.68
CA LEU A 47 14.83 -16.64 -24.46
C LEU A 47 14.01 -15.66 -23.63
N ARG A 48 12.98 -16.13 -22.93
CA ARG A 48 12.13 -15.27 -22.09
C ARG A 48 12.86 -14.60 -20.93
N ILE A 49 13.87 -15.24 -20.36
CA ILE A 49 14.64 -14.73 -19.21
C ILE A 49 15.69 -13.71 -19.66
N TYR A 50 16.35 -13.94 -20.80
CA TYR A 50 17.53 -13.18 -21.22
C TYR A 50 17.28 -12.20 -22.36
N ARG A 51 16.26 -12.40 -23.20
CA ARG A 51 15.92 -11.50 -24.32
C ARG A 51 14.73 -10.58 -24.04
N ALA A 52 13.98 -10.80 -22.96
CA ALA A 52 12.92 -9.88 -22.59
C ALA A 52 13.49 -8.55 -22.08
N GLU A 53 12.99 -7.43 -22.62
CA GLU A 53 13.37 -6.07 -22.21
C GLU A 53 13.11 -5.79 -20.71
N ARG A 54 12.20 -6.56 -20.09
CA ARG A 54 11.78 -6.38 -18.70
C ARG A 54 12.12 -7.61 -17.86
N ILE A 55 12.76 -7.38 -16.72
CA ILE A 55 13.00 -8.40 -15.71
C ILE A 55 11.64 -8.86 -15.14
N LEU A 56 11.31 -10.13 -15.33
CA LEU A 56 10.08 -10.74 -14.83
C LEU A 56 10.28 -11.27 -13.40
N ASN A 57 9.26 -11.12 -12.54
CA ASN A 57 9.32 -11.70 -11.20
C ASN A 57 9.23 -13.24 -11.26
N VAL A 58 9.76 -13.92 -10.22
CA VAL A 58 9.76 -15.39 -10.15
C VAL A 58 8.36 -16.01 -10.28
N LYS A 59 7.32 -15.40 -9.70
CA LYS A 59 5.94 -15.93 -9.78
C LYS A 59 5.42 -15.94 -11.22
N HIS A 60 5.69 -14.89 -11.98
CA HIS A 60 5.36 -14.81 -13.40
C HIS A 60 6.19 -15.79 -14.22
N LEU A 61 7.48 -15.96 -13.92
CA LEU A 61 8.32 -16.97 -14.58
C LEU A 61 7.82 -18.39 -14.35
N VAL A 62 7.39 -18.72 -13.12
CA VAL A 62 6.77 -20.02 -12.81
C VAL A 62 5.45 -20.19 -13.56
N GLY A 63 4.61 -19.16 -13.62
CA GLY A 63 3.35 -19.21 -14.40
C GLY A 63 3.58 -19.43 -15.90
N LEU A 64 4.56 -18.72 -16.48
CA LEU A 64 4.97 -18.90 -17.89
C LEU A 64 5.50 -20.32 -18.14
N GLN A 65 6.26 -20.84 -17.19
CA GLN A 65 6.82 -22.18 -17.27
C GLN A 65 5.76 -23.28 -17.15
N LEU A 66 4.75 -23.11 -16.29
CA LEU A 66 3.61 -24.02 -16.23
C LEU A 66 2.86 -24.07 -17.57
N ALA A 67 2.64 -22.92 -18.22
CA ALA A 67 2.04 -22.90 -19.55
C ALA A 67 2.85 -23.68 -20.60
N LEU A 68 4.18 -23.60 -20.57
CA LEU A 68 5.03 -24.40 -21.46
C LEU A 68 4.97 -25.90 -21.14
N ARG A 69 4.79 -26.28 -19.87
CA ARG A 69 4.55 -27.69 -19.52
C ARG A 69 3.23 -28.18 -20.08
N ASP A 70 2.17 -27.39 -19.98
CA ASP A 70 0.86 -27.73 -20.54
C ASP A 70 0.96 -27.89 -22.07
N MET A 71 1.75 -27.03 -22.74
CA MET A 71 2.03 -27.16 -24.17
C MET A 71 2.85 -28.42 -24.50
N ALA A 72 3.84 -28.77 -23.69
CA ALA A 72 4.62 -30.01 -23.87
C ALA A 72 3.78 -31.28 -23.65
N GLN A 73 2.83 -31.26 -22.71
CA GLN A 73 1.84 -32.34 -22.54
C GLN A 73 0.94 -32.48 -23.78
N PHE A 74 0.48 -31.34 -24.33
CA PHE A 74 -0.30 -31.34 -25.56
C PHE A 74 0.50 -31.86 -26.77
N ALA A 75 1.81 -31.56 -26.84
CA ALA A 75 2.72 -32.09 -27.85
C ALA A 75 2.91 -33.60 -27.73
N GLU A 76 3.09 -34.11 -26.50
CA GLU A 76 3.19 -35.54 -26.24
C GLU A 76 1.90 -36.29 -26.65
N ALA A 77 0.73 -35.72 -26.35
CA ALA A 77 -0.56 -36.33 -26.74
C ALA A 77 -0.78 -36.43 -28.26
N ARG A 78 -0.06 -35.65 -29.06
CA ARG A 78 -0.13 -35.62 -30.54
C ARG A 78 1.11 -36.20 -31.21
N ASP A 79 2.01 -36.77 -30.41
CA ASP A 79 3.31 -37.28 -30.83
C ASP A 79 4.11 -36.31 -31.71
N CYS A 80 4.12 -35.03 -31.33
CA CYS A 80 4.85 -33.97 -32.03
C CYS A 80 5.78 -33.22 -31.07
N SER A 81 6.59 -32.33 -31.64
CA SER A 81 7.45 -31.40 -30.91
C SER A 81 6.71 -30.12 -30.50
N VAL A 82 7.22 -29.42 -29.49
CA VAL A 82 6.69 -28.10 -29.10
C VAL A 82 6.94 -27.08 -30.22
N ARG A 83 8.05 -27.22 -30.94
CA ARG A 83 8.34 -26.40 -32.12
C ARG A 83 7.29 -26.57 -33.20
N GLU A 84 6.92 -27.80 -33.56
CA GLU A 84 5.91 -28.06 -34.61
C GLU A 84 4.54 -27.46 -34.28
N ILE A 85 4.16 -27.40 -33.00
CA ILE A 85 2.94 -26.71 -32.57
C ILE A 85 3.05 -25.21 -32.82
N LEU A 86 4.20 -24.60 -32.50
CA LEU A 86 4.40 -23.15 -32.62
C LEU A 86 4.66 -22.70 -34.06
N GLU A 87 5.21 -23.56 -34.91
CA GLU A 87 5.59 -23.25 -36.30
C GLU A 87 4.42 -23.46 -37.28
N LYS A 88 3.50 -24.40 -36.99
CA LYS A 88 2.34 -24.69 -37.85
C LYS A 88 1.08 -23.99 -37.35
N THR A 89 0.40 -23.26 -38.23
CA THR A 89 -0.86 -22.56 -37.89
C THR A 89 -1.92 -23.51 -37.33
N GLU A 90 -2.08 -24.69 -37.92
CA GLU A 90 -3.04 -25.70 -37.47
C GLU A 90 -2.71 -26.25 -36.07
N GLY A 91 -1.42 -26.46 -35.78
CA GLY A 91 -0.96 -26.90 -34.47
C GLY A 91 -1.22 -25.86 -33.39
N LEU A 92 -0.95 -24.59 -33.69
CA LEU A 92 -1.15 -23.48 -32.79
C LEU A 92 -2.64 -23.22 -32.53
N ASP A 93 -3.48 -23.24 -33.57
CA ASP A 93 -4.93 -23.09 -33.44
C ASP A 93 -5.54 -24.26 -32.63
N ALA A 94 -5.08 -25.50 -32.85
CA ALA A 94 -5.50 -26.66 -32.06
C ALA A 94 -5.15 -26.51 -30.58
N TYR A 95 -3.97 -25.95 -30.26
CA TYR A 95 -3.61 -25.67 -28.87
C TYR A 95 -4.44 -24.54 -28.27
N ILE A 96 -4.69 -23.47 -29.03
CA ILE A 96 -5.56 -22.35 -28.62
C ILE A 96 -6.97 -22.84 -28.24
N ALA A 97 -7.50 -23.85 -28.93
CA ALA A 97 -8.82 -24.42 -28.64
C ALA A 97 -8.89 -25.09 -27.25
N GLU A 98 -7.83 -25.75 -26.81
CA GLU A 98 -7.75 -26.44 -25.50
C GLU A 98 -7.54 -25.48 -24.33
N VAL A 99 -6.91 -24.34 -24.57
CA VAL A 99 -6.52 -23.41 -23.51
C VAL A 99 -7.73 -22.67 -22.94
N ARG A 100 -7.86 -22.62 -21.61
CA ARG A 100 -8.98 -21.97 -20.89
C ARG A 100 -8.48 -21.02 -19.80
N GLY A 101 -9.32 -20.03 -19.47
CA GLY A 101 -9.13 -19.13 -18.34
C GLY A 101 -7.81 -18.36 -18.35
N TYR A 102 -7.06 -18.40 -17.25
CA TYR A 102 -5.79 -17.68 -17.09
C TYR A 102 -4.76 -18.05 -18.17
N GLN A 103 -4.75 -19.30 -18.62
CA GLN A 103 -3.81 -19.76 -19.63
C GLN A 103 -3.99 -19.05 -20.98
N CYS A 104 -5.19 -18.52 -21.29
CA CYS A 104 -5.40 -17.69 -22.49
C CYS A 104 -4.54 -16.42 -22.46
N ILE A 105 -4.44 -15.77 -21.29
CA ILE A 105 -3.60 -14.57 -21.10
C ILE A 105 -2.13 -14.95 -21.24
N VAL A 106 -1.72 -16.05 -20.62
CA VAL A 106 -0.32 -16.49 -20.62
C VAL A 106 0.14 -16.88 -22.02
N LEU A 107 -0.68 -17.63 -22.77
CA LEU A 107 -0.38 -18.01 -24.15
C LEU A 107 -0.29 -16.79 -25.07
N ARG A 108 -1.21 -15.83 -24.94
CA ARG A 108 -1.16 -14.58 -25.72
C ARG A 108 0.14 -13.80 -25.46
N ASN A 109 0.59 -13.75 -24.21
CA ASN A 109 1.86 -13.13 -23.85
C ASN A 109 3.08 -13.88 -24.41
N TRP A 110 2.99 -15.21 -24.53
CA TRP A 110 4.02 -16.03 -25.16
C TRP A 110 4.09 -15.78 -26.67
N ILE A 111 2.96 -15.86 -27.38
CA ILE A 111 2.91 -15.62 -28.83
C ILE A 111 3.41 -14.22 -29.16
N PHE A 112 2.92 -13.20 -28.45
CA PHE A 112 3.35 -11.81 -28.66
C PHE A 112 4.85 -11.63 -28.42
N PHE A 113 5.40 -12.28 -27.38
CA PHE A 113 6.84 -12.22 -27.12
C PHE A 113 7.65 -12.88 -28.22
N LEU A 114 7.27 -14.10 -28.62
CA LEU A 114 8.04 -14.87 -29.58
C LEU A 114 7.93 -14.29 -31.00
N GLN A 115 6.78 -13.69 -31.37
CA GLN A 115 6.62 -12.92 -32.60
C GLN A 115 7.47 -11.63 -32.64
N GLY A 116 7.86 -11.12 -31.47
CA GLY A 116 8.75 -9.97 -31.36
C GLY A 116 10.25 -10.31 -31.46
N LEU A 117 10.62 -11.59 -31.51
CA LEU A 117 11.99 -12.05 -31.70
C LEU A 117 12.31 -12.20 -33.19
N ASP A 118 13.57 -12.00 -33.57
CA ASP A 118 14.00 -12.23 -34.95
C ASP A 118 13.96 -13.74 -35.30
N PRO A 119 13.16 -14.17 -36.31
CA PRO A 119 12.97 -15.59 -36.61
C PRO A 119 14.26 -16.33 -37.00
N ARG A 120 15.22 -15.64 -37.61
CA ARG A 120 16.43 -16.26 -38.17
C ARG A 120 17.59 -16.30 -37.18
N THR A 121 17.76 -15.25 -36.40
CA THR A 121 18.93 -15.05 -35.53
C THR A 121 18.64 -15.33 -34.06
N GLU A 122 17.38 -15.23 -33.63
CA GLU A 122 17.03 -15.35 -32.20
C GLU A 122 16.16 -16.56 -31.89
N LEU A 123 15.16 -16.87 -32.71
CA LEU A 123 14.21 -17.96 -32.43
C LEU A 123 14.55 -19.26 -33.17
N GLY A 124 14.92 -19.17 -34.45
CA GLY A 124 15.27 -20.31 -35.32
C GLY A 124 14.09 -20.93 -36.08
N PHE A 125 12.90 -20.33 -35.98
CA PHE A 125 11.68 -20.63 -36.73
C PHE A 125 10.74 -19.44 -36.72
N GLU A 126 9.79 -19.41 -37.66
CA GLU A 126 8.75 -18.37 -37.74
C GLU A 126 7.49 -18.80 -36.98
N ILE A 127 6.87 -17.85 -36.28
CA ILE A 127 5.59 -18.09 -35.59
C ILE A 127 4.47 -17.48 -36.43
N PRO A 128 3.56 -18.29 -36.97
CA PRO A 128 2.44 -17.79 -37.74
C PRO A 128 1.49 -17.00 -36.84
N THR A 129 0.74 -16.07 -37.45
CA THR A 129 -0.40 -15.46 -36.76
C THR A 129 -1.54 -16.48 -36.71
N PRO A 130 -2.03 -16.89 -35.52
CA PRO A 130 -3.10 -17.89 -35.42
C PRO A 130 -4.41 -17.36 -36.01
N ARG A 131 -5.21 -18.24 -36.63
CA ARG A 131 -6.54 -17.85 -37.13
C ARG A 131 -7.47 -17.51 -35.97
N GLU A 132 -7.33 -18.23 -34.85
CA GLU A 132 -8.11 -18.04 -33.63
C GLU A 132 -7.57 -16.90 -32.74
N TRP A 133 -6.68 -16.04 -33.23
CA TRP A 133 -6.07 -14.95 -32.42
C TRP A 133 -7.11 -14.01 -31.80
N ARG A 134 -8.14 -13.63 -32.56
CA ARG A 134 -9.23 -12.78 -32.06
C ARG A 134 -10.04 -13.48 -30.97
N ASN A 135 -10.34 -14.76 -31.17
CA ASN A 135 -11.07 -15.58 -30.21
C ASN A 135 -10.28 -15.75 -28.89
N LEU A 136 -8.97 -16.05 -28.99
CA LEU A 136 -8.07 -16.10 -27.83
C LEU A 136 -8.05 -14.75 -27.08
N GLY A 137 -7.98 -13.64 -27.82
CA GLY A 137 -8.06 -12.29 -27.27
C GLY A 137 -9.36 -12.02 -26.52
N GLN A 138 -10.50 -12.41 -27.11
CA GLN A 138 -11.81 -12.26 -26.48
C GLN A 138 -11.94 -13.12 -25.22
N ARG A 139 -11.56 -14.41 -25.26
CA ARG A 139 -11.56 -15.29 -24.08
C ARG A 139 -10.63 -14.78 -22.96
N ALA A 140 -9.49 -14.19 -23.31
CA ALA A 140 -8.60 -13.55 -22.35
C ALA A 140 -9.24 -12.31 -21.71
N LEU A 141 -9.95 -11.48 -22.50
CA LEU A 141 -10.69 -10.32 -22.00
C LEU A 141 -11.87 -10.74 -21.14
N ASP A 142 -12.62 -11.77 -21.53
CA ASP A 142 -13.75 -12.30 -20.78
C ASP A 142 -13.27 -12.89 -19.45
N TYR A 143 -12.14 -13.59 -19.43
CA TYR A 143 -11.51 -14.04 -18.19
C TYR A 143 -11.06 -12.85 -17.32
N GLN A 144 -10.47 -11.81 -17.89
CA GLN A 144 -10.09 -10.61 -17.13
C GLN A 144 -11.31 -9.89 -16.55
N LYS A 145 -12.41 -9.81 -17.31
CA LYS A 145 -13.69 -9.26 -16.87
C LYS A 145 -14.39 -10.16 -15.85
N SER A 146 -14.15 -11.47 -15.89
CA SER A 146 -14.69 -12.43 -14.92
C SER A 146 -14.10 -12.26 -13.53
N HIS A 147 -12.95 -11.57 -13.40
CA HIS A 147 -12.44 -11.16 -12.11
C HIS A 147 -13.38 -10.10 -11.52
N LYS A 148 -14.37 -10.58 -10.77
CA LYS A 148 -15.19 -9.75 -9.90
C LYS A 148 -14.27 -8.92 -8.99
N GLN A 149 -14.63 -7.66 -8.79
CA GLN A 149 -13.97 -6.83 -7.80
C GLN A 149 -14.09 -7.53 -6.43
N HIS A 150 -13.00 -7.60 -5.67
CA HIS A 150 -13.02 -8.20 -4.33
C HIS A 150 -14.07 -7.55 -3.47
N GLU A 151 -14.87 -8.29 -2.74
CA GLU A 151 -16.04 -7.79 -2.03
C GLU A 151 -15.64 -6.87 -0.86
N PRO A 152 -16.33 -5.73 -0.61
CA PRO A 152 -16.14 -5.00 0.64
C PRO A 152 -16.76 -5.80 1.80
N LEU A 153 -16.33 -5.51 3.03
CA LEU A 153 -16.96 -6.01 4.24
C LEU A 153 -18.12 -5.08 4.60
N PRO A 154 -19.36 -5.57 4.74
CA PRO A 154 -20.49 -4.80 5.29
C PRO A 154 -20.16 -4.21 6.66
N THR A 155 -20.79 -3.10 7.06
CA THR A 155 -20.38 -2.38 8.28
C THR A 155 -20.50 -3.25 9.53
N ARG A 156 -21.57 -4.03 9.65
CA ARG A 156 -21.81 -4.95 10.79
C ARG A 156 -20.71 -6.01 10.90
N ILE A 157 -20.40 -6.68 9.79
CA ILE A 157 -19.33 -7.69 9.72
C ILE A 157 -17.97 -7.05 9.99
N TYR A 158 -17.73 -5.86 9.45
CA TYR A 158 -16.46 -5.16 9.63
C TYR A 158 -16.26 -4.72 11.09
N ALA A 159 -17.29 -4.15 11.71
CA ALA A 159 -17.28 -3.76 13.12
C ALA A 159 -17.13 -4.96 14.06
N HIS A 160 -17.86 -6.05 13.79
CA HIS A 160 -17.71 -7.31 14.53
C HIS A 160 -16.28 -7.81 14.48
N LEU A 161 -15.67 -7.85 13.28
CA LEU A 161 -14.29 -8.29 13.13
C LEU A 161 -13.31 -7.40 13.92
N ILE A 162 -13.47 -6.08 13.88
CA ILE A 162 -12.62 -5.15 14.63
C ILE A 162 -12.73 -5.40 16.14
N ASN A 163 -13.97 -5.52 16.65
CA ASN A 163 -14.22 -5.76 18.07
C ASN A 163 -13.73 -7.14 18.52
N ALA A 164 -13.94 -8.18 17.70
CA ALA A 164 -13.46 -9.53 18.01
C ALA A 164 -11.93 -9.59 18.03
N LEU A 165 -11.25 -8.88 17.13
CA LEU A 165 -9.79 -8.78 17.14
C LEU A 165 -9.27 -8.06 18.39
N GLU A 166 -9.96 -7.01 18.84
CA GLU A 166 -9.64 -6.29 20.08
C GLU A 166 -9.64 -7.24 21.29
N VAL A 167 -10.73 -7.99 21.46
CA VAL A 167 -10.88 -8.98 22.55
C VAL A 167 -9.81 -10.07 22.47
N GLU A 168 -9.47 -10.53 21.28
CA GLU A 168 -8.41 -11.53 21.08
C GLU A 168 -7.03 -10.96 21.41
N ILE A 169 -6.73 -9.70 21.06
CA ILE A 169 -5.47 -9.03 21.45
C ILE A 169 -5.36 -8.89 22.97
N GLU A 170 -6.43 -8.48 23.65
CA GLU A 170 -6.48 -8.44 25.12
C GLU A 170 -6.25 -9.82 25.74
N THR A 171 -6.89 -10.84 25.19
CA THR A 171 -6.73 -12.23 25.64
C THR A 171 -5.29 -12.70 25.48
N ILE A 172 -4.64 -12.34 24.36
CA ILE A 172 -3.22 -12.66 24.12
C ILE A 172 -2.35 -11.96 25.16
N GLU A 173 -2.51 -10.65 25.35
CA GLU A 173 -1.72 -9.86 26.31
C GLU A 173 -1.84 -10.41 27.74
N ALA A 174 -3.03 -10.86 28.15
CA ALA A 174 -3.24 -11.47 29.47
C ALA A 174 -2.46 -12.78 29.67
N HIS A 175 -2.23 -13.55 28.60
CA HIS A 175 -1.61 -14.89 28.67
C HIS A 175 -0.17 -14.95 28.12
N ILE A 176 0.34 -13.86 27.56
CA ILE A 176 1.61 -13.85 26.83
C ILE A 176 2.82 -14.23 27.70
N SER A 177 2.83 -13.75 28.95
CA SER A 177 3.89 -14.03 29.92
C SER A 177 3.90 -15.49 30.39
N LEU A 178 2.72 -16.10 30.52
CA LEU A 178 2.56 -17.51 30.85
C LEU A 178 3.09 -18.40 29.72
N ILE A 179 2.72 -18.07 28.47
CA ILE A 179 3.20 -18.80 27.29
C ILE A 179 4.70 -18.63 27.10
N GLN A 180 5.26 -17.45 27.36
CA GLN A 180 6.70 -17.24 27.33
C GLN A 180 7.44 -18.18 28.29
N LYS A 181 6.97 -18.33 29.53
CA LYS A 181 7.54 -19.28 30.51
C LYS A 181 7.44 -20.71 30.02
N ALA A 182 6.27 -21.11 29.51
CA ALA A 182 6.05 -22.46 28.99
C ALA A 182 6.98 -22.78 27.80
N VAL A 183 7.20 -21.85 26.88
CA VAL A 183 8.13 -22.01 25.75
C VAL A 183 9.57 -22.15 26.24
N GLN A 184 10.01 -21.33 27.20
CA GLN A 184 11.36 -21.42 27.78
C GLN A 184 11.61 -22.73 28.52
N GLU A 185 10.64 -23.21 29.29
CA GLU A 185 10.72 -24.49 29.98
C GLU A 185 10.75 -25.65 28.97
N THR A 186 9.92 -25.58 27.93
CA THR A 186 9.92 -26.57 26.83
C THR A 186 11.28 -26.63 26.13
N ASP A 187 11.91 -25.48 25.86
CA ASP A 187 13.23 -25.41 25.24
C ASP A 187 14.32 -26.02 26.12
N LYS A 188 14.38 -25.66 27.40
CA LYS A 188 15.34 -26.27 28.36
C LYS A 188 15.22 -27.80 28.37
N LEU A 189 13.99 -28.29 28.49
CA LEU A 189 13.73 -29.72 28.56
C LEU A 189 13.99 -30.42 27.22
N TYR A 190 13.84 -29.74 26.09
CA TYR A 190 14.26 -30.25 24.80
C TYR A 190 15.80 -30.33 24.68
N GLN A 191 16.52 -29.32 25.17
CA GLN A 191 18.00 -29.33 25.18
C GLN A 191 18.58 -30.40 26.10
N ASP A 192 17.94 -30.64 27.26
CA ASP A 192 18.31 -31.70 28.19
C ASP A 192 18.00 -33.09 27.61
N ASN A 193 16.84 -33.27 26.98
CA ASN A 193 16.46 -34.54 26.36
C ASN A 193 17.08 -34.78 24.99
N ALA A 194 17.59 -33.78 24.27
CA ALA A 194 18.39 -34.01 23.07
C ALA A 194 19.66 -34.87 23.37
N LYS A 195 20.09 -34.90 24.64
CA LYS A 195 21.14 -35.81 25.15
C LYS A 195 20.62 -37.23 25.43
N CYS A 196 19.31 -37.42 25.63
CA CYS A 196 18.63 -38.69 25.90
C CYS A 196 17.54 -38.97 24.84
N ARG A 197 17.87 -39.75 23.80
CA ARG A 197 17.12 -39.98 22.54
C ARG A 197 15.67 -40.50 22.59
N THR A 198 14.94 -40.36 23.68
CA THR A 198 13.61 -40.96 23.85
C THR A 198 12.68 -39.98 24.56
N ILE A 199 11.45 -39.85 24.04
CA ILE A 199 10.26 -39.17 24.62
C ILE A 199 9.96 -37.77 24.03
N GLY A 200 9.27 -37.75 22.89
CA GLY A 200 8.82 -36.50 22.23
C GLY A 200 7.39 -36.05 22.51
N ASN A 201 6.52 -36.93 23.05
CA ASN A 201 5.07 -36.65 23.14
C ASN A 201 4.48 -36.58 24.56
N SER A 202 4.87 -37.45 25.50
CA SER A 202 4.33 -37.40 26.88
C SER A 202 4.79 -36.17 27.67
N PHE A 203 5.86 -35.53 27.22
CA PHE A 203 6.38 -34.32 27.83
C PHE A 203 5.48 -33.09 27.59
N GLY A 204 4.86 -33.01 26.41
CA GLY A 204 3.97 -31.90 26.07
C GLY A 204 2.73 -31.84 26.95
N THR A 205 2.16 -32.99 27.32
CA THR A 205 0.96 -33.04 28.16
C THR A 205 1.24 -32.60 29.61
N VAL A 206 2.40 -33.00 30.16
CA VAL A 206 2.81 -32.61 31.52
C VAL A 206 3.04 -31.10 31.63
N LEU A 207 3.70 -30.49 30.64
CA LEU A 207 3.88 -29.03 30.60
C LEU A 207 2.56 -28.27 30.51
N VAL A 208 1.62 -28.77 29.69
CA VAL A 208 0.31 -28.16 29.52
C VAL A 208 -0.48 -28.18 30.84
N GLU A 209 -0.34 -29.25 31.63
CA GLU A 209 -0.94 -29.36 32.96
C GLU A 209 -0.25 -28.44 33.97
N ASN A 210 1.09 -28.43 34.02
CA ASN A 210 1.88 -27.60 34.95
C ASN A 210 1.60 -26.10 34.78
N HIS A 211 1.46 -25.64 33.54
CA HIS A 211 1.16 -24.23 33.23
C HIS A 211 -0.34 -23.94 33.08
N ARG A 212 -1.22 -24.91 33.35
CA ARG A 212 -2.69 -24.79 33.22
C ARG A 212 -3.14 -24.27 31.85
N LEU A 213 -2.42 -24.65 30.77
CA LEU A 213 -2.64 -24.15 29.41
C LEU A 213 -3.80 -24.84 28.68
N LYS A 214 -4.40 -25.87 29.28
CA LYS A 214 -5.45 -26.69 28.65
C LYS A 214 -6.63 -25.85 28.18
N ALA A 215 -7.10 -24.91 28.99
CA ALA A 215 -8.22 -24.04 28.65
C ALA A 215 -7.88 -23.13 27.44
N LEU A 216 -6.69 -22.52 27.47
CA LEU A 216 -6.22 -21.63 26.40
C LEU A 216 -5.99 -22.37 25.08
N LEU A 217 -5.35 -23.54 25.10
CA LEU A 217 -5.14 -24.34 23.89
C LEU A 217 -6.46 -24.79 23.29
N THR A 218 -7.42 -25.19 24.13
CA THR A 218 -8.77 -25.56 23.69
C THR A 218 -9.51 -24.36 23.09
N HIS A 219 -9.38 -23.17 23.70
CA HIS A 219 -9.95 -21.92 23.20
C HIS A 219 -9.49 -21.58 21.78
N TYR A 220 -8.24 -21.93 21.44
CA TYR A 220 -7.68 -21.75 20.09
C TYR A 220 -7.76 -23.01 19.20
N GLY A 221 -8.47 -24.06 19.62
CA GLY A 221 -8.59 -25.31 18.86
C GLY A 221 -7.26 -26.02 18.63
N CYS A 222 -6.30 -25.86 19.54
CA CYS A 222 -4.97 -26.45 19.47
C CYS A 222 -4.88 -27.73 20.31
N GLU A 223 -4.08 -28.70 19.85
CA GLU A 223 -3.79 -29.91 20.60
C GLU A 223 -3.12 -29.62 21.95
N HIS A 224 -3.29 -30.50 22.94
CA HIS A 224 -2.64 -30.37 24.25
C HIS A 224 -1.20 -30.93 24.20
N SER A 225 -0.39 -30.38 23.30
CA SER A 225 0.97 -30.84 22.98
C SER A 225 1.92 -29.68 22.67
N THR A 226 3.22 -29.97 22.54
CA THR A 226 4.23 -28.99 22.06
C THR A 226 3.96 -28.52 20.62
N GLN A 227 3.32 -29.37 19.81
CA GLN A 227 2.83 -28.99 18.48
C GLN A 227 1.66 -28.01 18.60
N GLY A 228 0.75 -28.23 19.54
CA GLY A 228 -0.33 -27.29 19.86
C GLY A 228 0.17 -25.94 20.35
N LEU A 229 1.23 -25.90 21.18
CA LEU A 229 1.89 -24.65 21.58
C LEU A 229 2.44 -23.88 20.36
N SER A 230 3.04 -24.59 19.41
CA SER A 230 3.50 -23.98 18.15
C SER A 230 2.33 -23.47 17.28
N GLY A 231 1.21 -24.21 17.30
CA GLY A 231 -0.05 -23.81 16.66
C GLY A 231 -0.62 -22.53 17.27
N LEU A 232 -0.62 -22.43 18.60
CA LEU A 232 -1.05 -21.25 19.35
C LEU A 232 -0.24 -20.01 18.95
N LEU A 233 1.10 -20.07 18.98
CA LEU A 233 1.96 -18.96 18.56
C LEU A 233 1.68 -18.54 17.11
N THR A 234 1.41 -19.51 16.23
CA THR A 234 1.05 -19.24 14.84
C THR A 234 -0.32 -18.55 14.73
N ASN A 235 -1.29 -18.93 15.55
CA ASN A 235 -2.60 -18.29 15.62
C ASN A 235 -2.52 -16.86 16.17
N TRP A 236 -1.70 -16.62 17.20
CA TRP A 236 -1.44 -15.27 17.71
C TRP A 236 -0.79 -14.37 16.65
N GLN A 237 0.19 -14.90 15.89
CA GLN A 237 0.75 -14.20 14.74
C GLN A 237 -0.31 -13.89 13.67
N ARG A 238 -1.29 -14.77 13.45
CA ARG A 238 -2.39 -14.53 12.50
C ARG A 238 -3.30 -13.40 12.98
N ILE A 239 -3.71 -13.41 14.24
CA ILE A 239 -4.56 -12.37 14.85
C ILE A 239 -3.87 -11.00 14.76
N ALA A 240 -2.62 -10.90 15.23
CA ALA A 240 -1.85 -9.67 15.18
C ALA A 240 -1.66 -9.18 13.73
N LYS A 241 -1.43 -10.09 12.78
CA LYS A 241 -1.32 -9.74 11.36
C LYS A 241 -2.64 -9.19 10.81
N ILE A 242 -3.78 -9.79 11.15
CA ILE A 242 -5.09 -9.33 10.69
C ILE A 242 -5.35 -7.93 11.26
N GLN A 243 -5.09 -7.69 12.54
CA GLN A 243 -5.21 -6.36 13.16
C GLN A 243 -4.36 -5.30 12.44
N ILE A 244 -3.07 -5.59 12.20
CA ILE A 244 -2.20 -4.67 11.44
C ILE A 244 -2.75 -4.42 10.03
N HIS A 245 -3.27 -5.45 9.37
CA HIS A 245 -3.82 -5.35 8.02
C HIS A 245 -5.08 -4.46 7.98
N THR A 246 -5.97 -4.59 8.96
CA THR A 246 -7.19 -3.79 9.13
C THR A 246 -6.87 -2.30 9.23
N PHE A 247 -5.90 -1.92 10.06
CA PHE A 247 -5.59 -0.51 10.35
C PHE A 247 -4.54 0.14 9.43
N SER A 248 -3.88 -0.64 8.57
CA SER A 248 -2.87 -0.11 7.64
C SER A 248 -3.29 -0.15 6.17
N GLY A 249 -4.21 -1.03 5.79
CA GLY A 249 -4.58 -1.26 4.40
C GLY A 249 -3.44 -1.80 3.52
N MET A 250 -2.35 -2.30 4.12
CA MET A 250 -1.22 -2.92 3.42
C MET A 250 -1.67 -4.12 2.59
N ARG A 251 -0.86 -4.59 1.63
CA ARG A 251 -1.16 -5.86 0.94
C ARG A 251 -0.80 -7.04 1.83
N PHE A 252 -1.49 -8.17 1.66
CA PHE A 252 -1.26 -9.39 2.45
C PHE A 252 0.22 -9.80 2.61
N GLN A 253 0.97 -9.78 1.51
CA GLN A 253 2.40 -10.13 1.52
C GLN A 253 3.28 -9.01 2.12
N GLU A 254 2.86 -7.75 2.04
CA GLU A 254 3.56 -6.62 2.65
C GLU A 254 3.51 -6.76 4.17
N VAL A 255 2.33 -7.03 4.75
CA VAL A 255 2.19 -7.27 6.21
C VAL A 255 2.98 -8.51 6.62
N GLN A 256 2.85 -9.62 5.89
CA GLN A 256 3.55 -10.88 6.21
C GLN A 256 5.08 -10.75 6.20
N SER A 257 5.61 -9.78 5.44
CA SER A 257 7.06 -9.58 5.29
C SER A 257 7.59 -8.40 6.10
N LEU A 258 6.80 -7.86 7.03
CA LEU A 258 7.23 -6.78 7.92
C LEU A 258 8.51 -7.18 8.69
N PRO A 259 9.50 -6.28 8.78
CA PRO A 259 10.66 -6.48 9.63
C PRO A 259 10.29 -6.36 11.11
N TYR A 260 11.09 -6.95 11.99
CA TYR A 260 10.88 -6.88 13.44
C TYR A 260 10.82 -5.43 13.96
N TYR A 261 11.75 -4.57 13.51
CA TYR A 261 11.73 -3.13 13.77
C TYR A 261 10.99 -2.38 12.67
N CYS A 262 9.65 -2.49 12.65
CA CYS A 262 8.81 -1.79 11.68
C CYS A 262 8.12 -0.53 12.24
N MET A 263 8.11 -0.32 13.55
CA MET A 263 7.49 0.88 14.17
C MET A 263 8.42 2.09 14.09
N LYS A 264 7.90 3.22 13.60
CA LYS A 264 8.59 4.50 13.64
C LYS A 264 7.60 5.60 14.07
N PHE A 265 7.93 6.32 15.13
CA PHE A 265 7.29 7.60 15.41
C PHE A 265 7.99 8.72 14.65
N GLU A 266 7.22 9.63 14.09
CA GLU A 266 7.72 10.87 13.50
C GLU A 266 6.99 12.03 14.18
N GLU A 267 7.76 12.93 14.79
CA GLU A 267 7.22 14.16 15.36
C GLU A 267 7.05 15.16 14.23
N LEU A 268 5.79 15.45 13.92
CA LEU A 268 5.45 16.64 13.17
C LEU A 268 5.42 17.78 14.20
N GLY A 269 6.06 18.91 13.91
CA GLY A 269 6.17 20.02 14.87
C GLY A 269 4.85 20.36 15.57
N GLN A 270 4.93 20.96 16.77
CA GLN A 270 3.82 21.19 17.72
C GLN A 270 3.39 19.95 18.54
N GLY A 271 4.29 18.97 18.75
CA GLY A 271 4.07 17.87 19.69
C GLY A 271 3.21 16.71 19.17
N HIS A 272 2.84 16.73 17.90
CA HIS A 272 2.06 15.67 17.28
C HIS A 272 2.96 14.51 16.83
N LYS A 273 2.65 13.30 17.31
CA LYS A 273 3.35 12.06 16.96
C LYS A 273 2.53 11.27 15.96
N THR A 274 3.07 11.04 14.76
CA THR A 274 2.48 10.12 13.79
C THR A 274 3.11 8.74 13.89
N ALA A 275 2.29 7.71 13.98
CA ALA A 275 2.70 6.32 14.00
C ALA A 275 2.84 5.77 12.57
N TRP A 276 4.07 5.42 12.18
CA TRP A 276 4.40 4.84 10.89
C TRP A 276 4.81 3.37 11.00
N ILE A 277 4.26 2.54 10.12
CA ILE A 277 4.75 1.19 9.86
C ILE A 277 5.70 1.26 8.66
N VAL A 278 6.94 0.81 8.84
CA VAL A 278 8.00 0.80 7.82
C VAL A 278 8.21 -0.63 7.33
N GLY A 279 8.10 -0.85 6.03
CA GLY A 279 8.24 -2.18 5.44
C GLY A 279 8.64 -2.13 3.96
N THR A 280 8.65 -3.30 3.31
CA THR A 280 8.99 -3.41 1.89
C THR A 280 7.75 -3.67 1.03
N THR A 281 7.67 -3.01 -0.11
CA THR A 281 6.69 -3.32 -1.16
C THR A 281 7.40 -3.77 -2.44
N THR A 282 6.76 -4.67 -3.18
CA THR A 282 7.26 -5.24 -4.46
C THR A 282 6.34 -4.95 -5.64
N LYS A 283 5.05 -4.71 -5.36
CA LYS A 283 4.03 -4.50 -6.40
C LYS A 283 4.28 -3.11 -6.97
N LEU A 284 4.51 -3.04 -8.30
CA LEU A 284 4.83 -1.86 -9.12
C LEU A 284 6.34 -1.58 -9.37
N ASN A 285 7.28 -2.29 -8.73
CA ASN A 285 8.72 -2.09 -8.95
C ASN A 285 9.40 -3.23 -9.72
N GLY A 286 8.69 -3.87 -10.66
CA GLY A 286 9.22 -5.01 -11.41
C GLY A 286 9.63 -6.20 -10.53
N GLY A 287 9.08 -6.32 -9.31
CA GLY A 287 9.47 -7.36 -8.36
C GLY A 287 10.69 -7.04 -7.49
N ARG A 288 11.25 -5.82 -7.56
CA ARG A 288 12.29 -5.35 -6.64
C ARG A 288 11.67 -4.82 -5.34
N ASN A 289 12.30 -5.11 -4.21
CA ASN A 289 11.88 -4.57 -2.91
C ASN A 289 12.22 -3.07 -2.84
N THR A 290 11.24 -2.24 -2.54
CA THR A 290 11.46 -0.84 -2.14
C THR A 290 10.86 -0.59 -0.76
N TRP A 291 11.48 0.31 -0.01
CA TRP A 291 10.96 0.73 1.28
C TRP A 291 9.73 1.61 1.12
N ALA A 292 8.73 1.37 1.96
CA ALA A 292 7.49 2.12 2.00
C ALA A 292 7.04 2.29 3.46
N ARG A 293 6.22 3.32 3.70
CA ARG A 293 5.69 3.67 5.03
C ARG A 293 4.16 3.73 4.98
N TRP A 294 3.49 3.20 5.99
CA TRP A 294 2.04 3.24 6.14
C TRP A 294 1.67 3.93 7.44
N VAL A 295 0.66 4.80 7.41
CA VAL A 295 0.12 5.41 8.63
C VAL A 295 -0.71 4.37 9.37
N THR A 296 -0.63 4.37 10.69
CA THR A 296 -1.48 3.58 11.59
C THR A 296 -1.73 4.35 12.88
N THR A 297 -2.51 3.79 13.80
CA THR A 297 -2.65 4.27 15.18
C THR A 297 -1.75 3.50 16.15
N ASP A 298 -1.38 4.14 17.26
CA ASP A 298 -0.60 3.48 18.32
C ASP A 298 -1.44 2.45 19.09
N GLN A 299 -2.68 2.83 19.45
CA GLN A 299 -3.59 1.99 20.22
C GLN A 299 -3.92 0.67 19.52
N GLN A 300 -4.03 0.66 18.19
CA GLN A 300 -4.41 -0.54 17.44
C GLN A 300 -3.25 -1.17 16.68
N GLY A 301 -2.68 -0.45 15.72
CA GLY A 301 -1.63 -1.01 14.88
C GLY A 301 -0.33 -1.30 15.63
N PHE A 302 0.18 -0.35 16.42
CA PHE A 302 1.43 -0.59 17.16
C PHE A 302 1.24 -1.56 18.31
N ARG A 303 0.09 -1.56 18.98
CA ARG A 303 -0.25 -2.59 19.97
C ARG A 303 -0.16 -4.00 19.38
N ALA A 304 -0.76 -4.24 18.22
CA ALA A 304 -0.64 -5.51 17.53
C ALA A 304 0.81 -5.85 17.11
N ILE A 305 1.60 -4.86 16.71
CA ILE A 305 3.03 -5.06 16.43
C ILE A 305 3.79 -5.46 17.70
N ARG A 306 3.54 -4.81 18.85
CA ARG A 306 4.16 -5.16 20.15
C ARG A 306 3.84 -6.59 20.55
N VAL A 307 2.58 -7.02 20.39
CA VAL A 307 2.19 -8.43 20.61
C VAL A 307 2.95 -9.37 19.68
N ALA A 308 3.01 -9.06 18.39
CA ALA A 308 3.75 -9.87 17.42
C ALA A 308 5.26 -9.91 17.70
N GLN A 309 5.86 -8.81 18.19
CA GLN A 309 7.26 -8.74 18.61
C GLN A 309 7.52 -9.66 19.80
N GLN A 310 6.65 -9.65 20.82
CA GLN A 310 6.79 -10.56 21.97
C GLN A 310 6.72 -12.03 21.54
N VAL A 311 5.82 -12.39 20.62
CA VAL A 311 5.78 -13.75 20.05
C VAL A 311 7.05 -14.07 19.27
N ALA A 312 7.59 -13.12 18.51
CA ALA A 312 8.84 -13.29 17.79
C ALA A 312 10.02 -13.45 18.74
N ASP A 313 10.06 -12.72 19.85
CA ASP A 313 11.09 -12.78 20.88
C ASP A 313 11.15 -14.14 21.57
N MET A 314 9.99 -14.79 21.77
CA MET A 314 9.96 -16.17 22.26
C MET A 314 10.69 -17.12 21.29
N ILE A 315 10.47 -16.97 19.99
CA ILE A 315 11.07 -17.84 18.96
C ILE A 315 12.56 -17.51 18.77
N TYR A 316 12.93 -16.23 18.70
CA TYR A 316 14.33 -15.81 18.58
C TYR A 316 15.13 -16.14 19.84
N GLY A 317 14.53 -16.02 21.02
CA GLY A 317 15.16 -16.34 22.30
C GLY A 317 15.56 -17.81 22.40
N VAL A 318 14.70 -18.73 21.94
CA VAL A 318 15.00 -20.17 21.84
C VAL A 318 16.17 -20.44 20.89
N LEU A 319 16.35 -19.60 19.87
CA LEU A 319 17.47 -19.69 18.92
C LEU A 319 18.74 -18.99 19.43
N GLY A 320 18.71 -18.36 20.60
CA GLY A 320 19.82 -17.57 21.14
C GLY A 320 20.12 -16.29 20.35
N VAL A 321 19.13 -15.78 19.60
CA VAL A 321 19.30 -14.65 18.67
C VAL A 321 18.54 -13.44 19.18
N LYS A 322 19.16 -12.27 19.11
CA LYS A 322 18.50 -10.98 19.37
C LYS A 322 18.38 -10.20 18.06
N PRO A 323 17.16 -9.82 17.63
CA PRO A 323 16.99 -8.96 16.47
C PRO A 323 17.76 -7.64 16.64
N THR A 324 18.42 -7.19 15.57
CA THR A 324 19.16 -5.91 15.54
C THR A 324 18.54 -4.97 14.49
N ALA A 325 18.66 -3.66 14.73
CA ALA A 325 18.08 -2.62 13.88
C ALA A 325 19.06 -2.01 12.86
N THR A 326 20.22 -2.63 12.62
CA THR A 326 21.24 -2.06 11.74
C THR A 326 20.81 -2.06 10.26
N GLU A 327 21.33 -1.11 9.47
CA GLU A 327 21.10 -1.04 8.02
C GLU A 327 21.46 -2.37 7.30
N SER A 328 22.50 -3.07 7.77
CA SER A 328 22.93 -4.38 7.23
C SER A 328 21.99 -5.54 7.57
N ASP A 329 21.14 -5.38 8.59
CA ASP A 329 20.22 -6.41 9.08
C ASP A 329 18.77 -6.20 8.63
N LYS A 330 18.52 -5.13 7.87
CA LYS A 330 17.22 -4.80 7.29
C LYS A 330 16.67 -5.98 6.46
N GLY A 331 15.64 -6.63 7.02
CA GLY A 331 14.95 -7.75 6.40
C GLY A 331 15.48 -9.15 6.75
N LYS A 332 16.50 -9.26 7.62
CA LYS A 332 16.96 -10.55 8.17
C LYS A 332 16.01 -11.12 9.23
N TYR A 333 15.44 -10.23 10.04
CA TYR A 333 14.52 -10.55 11.13
C TYR A 333 13.09 -10.16 10.76
N PRO A 334 12.25 -11.10 10.27
CA PRO A 334 10.83 -10.86 10.09
C PRO A 334 10.12 -10.72 11.44
N LEU A 335 9.11 -9.84 11.51
CA LEU A 335 8.19 -9.72 12.64
C LEU A 335 7.43 -11.04 12.87
N PHE A 336 6.88 -11.61 11.80
CA PHE A 336 6.17 -12.89 11.88
C PHE A 336 7.10 -14.07 11.57
N VAL A 337 8.09 -14.33 12.42
CA VAL A 337 9.03 -15.46 12.23
C VAL A 337 8.32 -16.81 12.28
N SER A 338 8.74 -17.77 11.45
CA SER A 338 8.12 -19.09 11.40
C SER A 338 8.32 -19.87 12.71
N THR A 339 7.24 -20.43 13.24
CA THR A 339 7.30 -21.40 14.37
C THR A 339 7.99 -22.71 14.01
N GLY A 340 8.31 -22.94 12.73
CA GLY A 340 9.11 -24.06 12.28
C GLY A 340 10.56 -24.06 12.78
N PHE A 341 11.07 -22.91 13.24
CA PHE A 341 12.39 -22.80 13.85
C PHE A 341 12.44 -23.29 15.31
N LEU A 342 11.30 -23.62 15.93
CA LEU A 342 11.29 -24.18 17.28
C LEU A 342 11.96 -25.57 17.30
N PRO A 343 12.72 -25.93 18.35
CA PRO A 343 13.52 -27.15 18.40
C PRO A 343 12.72 -28.44 18.17
N TRP A 344 11.46 -28.47 18.64
CA TRP A 344 10.55 -29.60 18.48
C TRP A 344 9.81 -29.63 17.13
N LYS A 345 10.18 -28.76 16.16
CA LYS A 345 9.72 -28.79 14.76
C LYS A 345 10.89 -29.20 13.85
N LYS A 346 10.63 -30.07 12.88
CA LYS A 346 11.65 -30.66 11.97
C LYS A 346 12.33 -29.67 11.00
N LEU A 347 11.99 -28.37 10.99
CA LEU A 347 12.46 -27.43 9.97
C LEU A 347 13.71 -26.66 10.45
N GLN A 348 14.86 -27.32 10.46
CA GLN A 348 16.08 -26.76 11.07
C GLN A 348 17.03 -25.99 10.16
N GLU A 349 16.76 -25.81 8.86
CA GLU A 349 17.72 -25.11 8.00
C GLU A 349 17.29 -23.69 7.61
N SER A 350 18.00 -22.71 8.19
CA SER A 350 18.04 -21.36 7.65
C SER A 350 18.74 -21.40 6.28
N ILE A 351 17.97 -21.43 5.19
CA ILE A 351 18.57 -21.35 3.86
C ILE A 351 19.14 -19.93 3.68
N ASN A 352 20.46 -19.83 3.58
CA ASN A 352 21.25 -18.62 3.31
C ASN A 352 21.27 -17.54 4.42
N GLY A 353 21.39 -17.94 5.69
CA GLY A 353 21.78 -17.01 6.77
C GLY A 353 20.72 -15.99 7.21
N GLY A 354 19.43 -16.26 6.98
CA GLY A 354 18.33 -15.39 7.41
C GLY A 354 17.04 -16.14 7.78
N PHE A 355 16.24 -15.53 8.65
CA PHE A 355 14.99 -16.12 9.13
C PHE A 355 13.86 -16.00 8.11
N ARG A 356 12.95 -16.96 8.13
CA ARG A 356 11.79 -17.00 7.23
C ARG A 356 10.54 -16.52 7.95
N PRO A 357 9.72 -15.67 7.30
CA PRO A 357 8.41 -15.37 7.84
C PRO A 357 7.52 -16.62 7.78
N SER A 358 6.62 -16.74 8.75
CA SER A 358 5.61 -17.79 8.79
C SER A 358 4.77 -17.75 7.52
N GLN A 359 4.54 -18.92 6.94
CA GLN A 359 3.71 -19.07 5.75
C GLN A 359 2.23 -19.20 6.14
N ASN A 360 1.33 -18.94 5.20
CA ASN A 360 -0.11 -19.16 5.40
C ASN A 360 -0.71 -18.45 6.63
N LEU A 361 -0.26 -17.22 6.91
CA LEU A 361 -0.88 -16.35 7.91
C LEU A 361 -2.18 -15.72 7.35
N HIS A 362 -3.12 -16.56 6.94
CA HIS A 362 -4.48 -16.15 6.55
C HIS A 362 -5.49 -16.83 7.46
N ILE A 363 -6.63 -16.18 7.64
CA ILE A 363 -7.68 -16.59 8.57
C ILE A 363 -8.27 -17.97 8.24
N LEU A 364 -8.33 -18.34 6.96
CA LEU A 364 -8.92 -19.62 6.52
C LEU A 364 -8.14 -20.88 6.98
N VAL A 365 -6.93 -20.73 7.51
CA VAL A 365 -6.14 -21.85 8.08
C VAL A 365 -6.21 -21.87 9.61
N MET A 366 -6.99 -20.97 10.20
CA MET A 366 -7.25 -21.00 11.63
C MET A 366 -8.29 -22.09 11.92
N PRO A 367 -8.26 -22.68 13.12
CA PRO A 367 -9.33 -23.60 13.55
C PRO A 367 -10.71 -22.93 13.49
N ASP A 368 -11.75 -23.68 13.14
CA ASP A 368 -13.11 -23.12 12.96
C ASP A 368 -13.61 -22.40 14.21
N ILE A 369 -13.31 -22.91 15.41
CA ILE A 369 -13.67 -22.26 16.68
C ILE A 369 -13.17 -20.81 16.80
N VAL A 370 -12.03 -20.49 16.17
CA VAL A 370 -11.48 -19.12 16.17
C VAL A 370 -12.08 -18.30 15.05
N GLN A 371 -12.29 -18.92 13.88
CA GLN A 371 -12.95 -18.27 12.75
C GLN A 371 -14.38 -17.86 13.10
N ASP A 372 -15.13 -18.69 13.83
CA ASP A 372 -16.51 -18.43 14.23
C ASP A 372 -16.63 -17.25 15.23
N ARG A 373 -15.59 -17.01 16.02
CA ARG A 373 -15.52 -15.82 16.88
C ARG A 373 -15.20 -14.55 16.10
N LEU A 374 -14.26 -14.64 15.16
CA LEU A 374 -13.79 -13.51 14.38
C LEU A 374 -14.75 -13.08 13.27
N LEU A 375 -15.49 -14.04 12.69
CA LEU A 375 -16.31 -13.83 11.50
C LEU A 375 -17.77 -14.21 11.82
N PRO A 376 -18.69 -13.24 11.77
CA PRO A 376 -20.09 -13.52 12.04
C PRO A 376 -20.74 -14.26 10.87
N VAL A 377 -21.93 -14.80 11.14
CA VAL A 377 -22.83 -15.37 10.13
C VAL A 377 -23.48 -14.24 9.34
N ILE A 378 -23.63 -14.43 8.03
CA ILE A 378 -24.24 -13.48 7.11
C ILE A 378 -25.73 -13.36 7.37
N GLU A 379 -26.17 -12.13 7.59
CA GLU A 379 -27.56 -11.74 7.78
C GLU A 379 -28.09 -11.02 6.54
N LEU A 380 -29.42 -10.83 6.48
CA LEU A 380 -30.06 -10.20 5.32
C LEU A 380 -29.60 -8.74 5.15
N GLU A 381 -29.43 -8.01 6.27
CA GLU A 381 -28.96 -6.63 6.29
C GLU A 381 -27.56 -6.46 5.67
N ASP A 382 -26.70 -7.49 5.77
CA ASP A 382 -25.37 -7.48 5.15
C ASP A 382 -25.48 -7.57 3.63
N ILE A 383 -26.40 -8.39 3.12
CA ILE A 383 -26.65 -8.57 1.68
C ILE A 383 -27.26 -7.29 1.11
N GLU A 384 -28.23 -6.68 1.81
CA GLU A 384 -28.84 -5.41 1.41
C GLU A 384 -27.80 -4.28 1.30
N GLU A 385 -26.83 -4.22 2.22
CA GLU A 385 -25.73 -3.25 2.13
C GLU A 385 -24.83 -3.53 0.92
N LEU A 386 -24.53 -4.79 0.62
CA LEU A 386 -23.74 -5.17 -0.56
C LEU A 386 -24.47 -4.84 -1.87
N ASP A 387 -25.79 -5.08 -1.93
CA ASP A 387 -26.65 -4.69 -3.05
C ASP A 387 -26.65 -3.18 -3.24
N ALA A 388 -26.68 -2.40 -2.15
CA ALA A 388 -26.60 -0.94 -2.23
C ALA A 388 -25.23 -0.46 -2.79
N ILE A 389 -24.13 -1.09 -2.38
CA ILE A 389 -22.77 -0.73 -2.82
C ILE A 389 -22.50 -1.17 -4.27
N GLU A 390 -22.97 -2.37 -4.66
CA GLU A 390 -22.82 -2.94 -6.00
C GLU A 390 -24.16 -3.47 -6.55
N PRO A 391 -25.08 -2.60 -7.04
CA PRO A 391 -26.43 -3.00 -7.46
C PRO A 391 -26.49 -3.96 -8.66
N PHE A 392 -25.42 -4.04 -9.43
CA PHE A 392 -25.34 -4.87 -10.64
C PHE A 392 -24.78 -6.27 -10.38
N ARG A 393 -24.43 -6.58 -9.13
CA ARG A 393 -24.01 -7.92 -8.70
C ARG A 393 -25.16 -8.53 -7.92
N ASP A 394 -25.59 -9.71 -8.35
CA ASP A 394 -26.53 -10.51 -7.57
C ASP A 394 -25.77 -11.24 -6.46
N TRP A 395 -25.88 -10.69 -5.25
CA TRP A 395 -25.24 -11.23 -4.05
C TRP A 395 -26.00 -12.42 -3.47
N SER A 396 -27.31 -12.47 -3.69
CA SER A 396 -28.20 -13.51 -3.16
C SER A 396 -27.94 -14.89 -3.78
N THR A 397 -27.51 -14.94 -5.05
CA THR A 397 -27.17 -16.18 -5.75
C THR A 397 -25.70 -16.59 -5.61
N ASP A 398 -24.85 -15.76 -4.99
CA ASP A 398 -23.44 -16.09 -4.79
C ASP A 398 -23.29 -17.10 -3.63
N PRO A 399 -22.81 -18.34 -3.88
CA PRO A 399 -22.74 -19.38 -2.86
C PRO A 399 -21.77 -19.03 -1.72
N GLU A 400 -20.83 -18.11 -1.93
CA GLU A 400 -19.91 -17.63 -0.89
C GLU A 400 -20.56 -16.63 0.08
N PHE A 401 -21.64 -15.95 -0.34
CA PHE A 401 -22.30 -14.87 0.43
C PHE A 401 -23.76 -15.18 0.78
N ALA A 402 -24.17 -16.44 0.65
CA ALA A 402 -25.52 -16.86 0.96
C ALA A 402 -25.86 -16.63 2.45
N PHE A 403 -27.10 -16.24 2.70
CA PHE A 403 -27.66 -16.06 4.04
C PHE A 403 -27.41 -17.29 4.93
N GLY A 404 -27.07 -17.04 6.20
CA GLY A 404 -26.84 -18.11 7.19
C GLY A 404 -25.47 -18.79 7.09
N LYS A 405 -24.61 -18.42 6.14
CA LYS A 405 -23.22 -18.90 6.09
C LYS A 405 -22.28 -17.97 6.86
N ARG A 406 -21.18 -18.50 7.37
CA ARG A 406 -20.08 -17.70 7.94
C ARG A 406 -19.44 -16.85 6.84
N TRP A 407 -19.14 -15.59 7.14
CA TRP A 407 -18.41 -14.74 6.20
C TRP A 407 -17.06 -15.33 5.81
N SER A 408 -16.73 -15.34 4.51
CA SER A 408 -15.45 -15.83 4.01
C SER A 408 -14.46 -14.68 3.79
N LEU A 409 -13.60 -14.42 4.78
CA LEU A 409 -12.67 -13.29 4.74
C LEU A 409 -11.48 -13.53 3.79
N LYS A 410 -11.53 -12.93 2.60
CA LYS A 410 -10.40 -12.88 1.64
C LYS A 410 -9.47 -11.72 1.97
N SER A 411 -8.17 -11.93 1.69
CA SER A 411 -7.12 -10.96 2.06
C SER A 411 -7.26 -9.56 1.44
N HIS A 412 -7.99 -9.39 0.34
CA HIS A 412 -8.14 -8.08 -0.31
C HIS A 412 -9.37 -7.30 0.21
N GLN A 413 -10.27 -7.93 0.98
CA GLN A 413 -11.49 -7.28 1.48
C GLN A 413 -11.18 -6.22 2.53
N LEU A 414 -10.26 -6.48 3.48
CA LEU A 414 -9.85 -5.48 4.48
C LEU A 414 -9.35 -4.19 3.83
N ARG A 415 -8.48 -4.33 2.83
CA ARG A 415 -7.93 -3.21 2.08
C ARG A 415 -9.00 -2.47 1.27
N ARG A 416 -9.95 -3.19 0.65
CA ARG A 416 -11.07 -2.55 -0.07
C ARG A 416 -12.01 -1.84 0.88
N SER A 417 -12.37 -2.45 2.00
CA SER A 417 -13.28 -1.88 3.00
C SER A 417 -12.71 -0.60 3.59
N LEU A 418 -11.41 -0.60 3.92
CA LEU A 418 -10.72 0.62 4.35
C LEU A 418 -10.84 1.74 3.31
N ALA A 419 -10.62 1.43 2.02
CA ALA A 419 -10.71 2.41 0.95
C ALA A 419 -12.14 2.91 0.71
N LEU A 420 -13.11 2.01 0.74
CA LEU A 420 -14.53 2.30 0.55
C LEU A 420 -15.04 3.24 1.64
N TYR A 421 -14.85 2.88 2.91
CA TYR A 421 -15.36 3.65 4.03
C TYR A 421 -14.55 4.92 4.30
N ALA A 422 -13.25 4.94 4.00
CA ALA A 422 -12.46 6.18 4.03
C ALA A 422 -12.93 7.19 2.97
N ASN A 423 -13.36 6.75 1.80
CA ASN A 423 -13.96 7.64 0.80
C ASN A 423 -15.39 8.02 1.17
N ALA A 424 -16.19 7.09 1.72
CA ALA A 424 -17.56 7.34 2.14
C ALA A 424 -17.65 8.35 3.30
N SER A 425 -16.64 8.36 4.18
CA SER A 425 -16.55 9.31 5.30
C SER A 425 -16.45 10.76 4.84
N GLY A 426 -15.81 11.01 3.69
CA GLY A 426 -15.48 12.35 3.21
C GLY A 426 -14.27 12.98 3.91
N LEU A 427 -13.72 12.34 4.94
CA LEU A 427 -12.59 12.87 5.74
C LEU A 427 -11.24 12.63 5.08
N VAL A 428 -11.14 11.65 4.16
CA VAL A 428 -9.87 11.26 3.54
C VAL A 428 -9.82 11.73 2.10
N LYS A 429 -8.86 12.63 1.80
CA LYS A 429 -8.57 13.06 0.42
C LYS A 429 -8.12 11.86 -0.42
N SER A 430 -8.60 11.76 -1.67
CA SER A 430 -8.27 10.64 -2.57
C SER A 430 -6.75 10.48 -2.81
N SER A 431 -6.01 11.61 -2.82
CA SER A 431 -4.55 11.62 -2.93
C SER A 431 -3.86 11.02 -1.71
N THR A 432 -4.40 11.22 -0.50
CA THR A 432 -3.95 10.59 0.74
C THR A 432 -4.22 9.09 0.71
N LEU A 433 -5.41 8.67 0.26
CA LEU A 433 -5.75 7.26 0.11
C LEU A 433 -4.85 6.56 -0.92
N ARG A 434 -4.56 7.21 -2.06
CA ARG A 434 -3.58 6.71 -3.05
C ARG A 434 -2.21 6.48 -2.42
N ARG A 435 -1.74 7.45 -1.61
CA ARG A 435 -0.44 7.36 -0.90
C ARG A 435 -0.44 6.27 0.16
N GLN A 436 -1.50 6.10 0.96
CA GLN A 436 -1.60 5.05 1.97
C GLN A 436 -1.57 3.67 1.31
N LEU A 437 -2.34 3.49 0.23
CA LEU A 437 -2.43 2.22 -0.46
C LEU A 437 -1.22 1.93 -1.37
N LYS A 438 -0.30 2.87 -1.61
CA LYS A 438 0.81 2.68 -2.57
C LYS A 438 0.29 2.34 -3.97
N HIS A 439 -0.72 3.08 -4.40
CA HIS A 439 -1.26 3.03 -5.75
C HIS A 439 -0.47 3.97 -6.66
N LEU A 440 -0.29 3.54 -7.92
CA LEU A 440 0.45 4.33 -8.91
C LEU A 440 -0.35 5.57 -9.32
N ALA A 441 -1.62 5.35 -9.66
CA ALA A 441 -2.52 6.36 -10.19
C ALA A 441 -3.78 6.51 -9.32
N ASP A 442 -4.46 7.65 -9.40
CA ASP A 442 -5.63 7.95 -8.58
C ASP A 442 -6.82 7.06 -8.98
N GLU A 443 -6.91 6.64 -10.24
CA GLU A 443 -7.91 5.70 -10.76
C GLU A 443 -7.84 4.34 -10.05
N MET A 444 -6.64 3.90 -9.68
CA MET A 444 -6.48 2.70 -8.85
C MET A 444 -7.07 2.94 -7.46
N GLY A 445 -6.91 4.13 -6.87
CA GLY A 445 -7.56 4.51 -5.61
C GLY A 445 -9.08 4.51 -5.73
N SER A 446 -9.60 5.16 -6.78
CA SER A 446 -11.02 5.22 -7.10
C SER A 446 -11.62 3.85 -7.35
N TYR A 447 -10.89 2.92 -7.97
CA TYR A 447 -11.33 1.53 -8.15
C TYR A 447 -11.61 0.88 -6.78
N TYR A 448 -10.69 0.97 -5.82
CA TYR A 448 -10.90 0.39 -4.48
C TYR A 448 -12.02 1.07 -3.69
N GLY A 449 -12.25 2.37 -3.90
CA GLY A 449 -13.35 3.12 -3.29
C GLY A 449 -14.66 3.10 -4.06
N ARG A 450 -14.77 2.33 -5.15
CA ARG A 450 -15.98 2.28 -5.97
C ARG A 450 -17.17 1.80 -5.15
N GLY A 451 -18.27 2.54 -5.22
CA GLY A 451 -19.49 2.32 -4.43
C GLY A 451 -19.54 3.14 -3.13
N SER A 452 -18.52 3.96 -2.83
CA SER A 452 -18.46 4.72 -1.58
C SER A 452 -19.60 5.74 -1.40
N THR A 453 -20.21 6.20 -2.50
CA THR A 453 -21.38 7.10 -2.47
C THR A 453 -22.62 6.43 -1.91
N PHE A 454 -22.73 5.10 -2.03
CA PHE A 454 -23.86 4.30 -1.58
C PHE A 454 -23.54 3.52 -0.30
N ALA A 455 -22.29 3.52 0.15
CA ALA A 455 -21.86 2.88 1.38
C ALA A 455 -22.36 3.65 2.62
N LYS A 456 -22.74 2.94 3.67
CA LYS A 456 -23.11 3.53 4.96
C LYS A 456 -21.94 4.32 5.53
N ASN A 457 -22.19 5.57 5.91
CA ASN A 457 -21.21 6.40 6.60
C ASN A 457 -21.42 6.31 8.11
N PHE A 458 -20.94 5.21 8.70
CA PHE A 458 -21.08 4.92 10.13
C PHE A 458 -20.40 5.94 11.06
N LEU A 459 -19.58 6.86 10.52
CA LEU A 459 -18.99 7.96 11.28
C LEU A 459 -19.99 9.13 11.46
N LYS A 460 -20.99 9.26 10.57
CA LYS A 460 -22.00 10.33 10.63
C LYS A 460 -23.22 10.00 11.49
N GLU A 461 -23.37 8.75 11.92
CA GLU A 461 -24.54 8.30 12.69
C GLU A 461 -24.53 8.81 14.14
N ASP A 462 -23.36 9.16 14.70
CA ASP A 462 -23.23 9.77 16.02
C ASP A 462 -22.51 11.13 15.93
N GLU A 463 -23.29 12.21 15.78
CA GLU A 463 -22.76 13.58 15.71
C GLU A 463 -21.83 13.93 16.89
N LYS A 464 -22.09 13.40 18.10
CA LYS A 464 -21.28 13.72 19.29
C LYS A 464 -19.90 13.09 19.21
N GLN A 465 -19.80 11.84 18.75
CA GLN A 465 -18.51 11.17 18.55
C GLN A 465 -17.79 11.69 17.31
N LEU A 466 -18.54 12.07 16.26
CA LEU A 466 -17.99 12.69 15.07
C LEU A 466 -17.29 14.02 15.40
N HIS A 467 -17.90 14.86 16.25
CA HIS A 467 -17.27 16.11 16.71
C HIS A 467 -16.04 15.90 17.61
N GLN A 468 -15.85 14.72 18.20
CA GLN A 468 -14.64 14.35 18.93
C GLN A 468 -13.56 13.74 18.02
N HIS A 469 -13.88 13.51 16.74
CA HIS A 469 -12.96 12.91 15.80
C HIS A 469 -11.87 13.92 15.40
N ILE A 470 -10.61 13.50 15.43
CA ILE A 470 -9.42 14.31 15.09
C ILE A 470 -9.50 15.04 13.74
N ALA A 471 -10.35 14.56 12.82
CA ALA A 471 -10.57 15.24 11.55
C ALA A 471 -11.20 16.63 11.73
N PHE A 472 -12.07 16.83 12.72
CA PHE A 472 -12.62 18.15 13.02
C PHE A 472 -11.57 19.07 13.64
N ASP A 473 -10.76 18.57 14.58
CA ASP A 473 -9.62 19.32 15.12
C ASP A 473 -8.66 19.73 14.00
N TRP A 474 -8.44 18.84 13.02
CA TRP A 474 -7.59 19.11 11.87
C TRP A 474 -8.22 20.11 10.90
N GLU A 475 -9.52 20.00 10.62
CA GLU A 475 -10.23 20.95 9.75
C GLU A 475 -10.33 22.33 10.39
N ASP A 476 -10.65 22.41 11.68
CA ASP A 476 -10.66 23.65 12.46
C ASP A 476 -9.25 24.23 12.56
N GLY A 477 -8.23 23.41 12.79
CA GLY A 477 -6.82 23.81 12.80
C GLY A 477 -6.32 24.27 11.42
N GLU A 478 -6.75 23.63 10.33
CA GLU A 478 -6.46 24.07 8.97
C GLU A 478 -7.13 25.44 8.71
N GLN A 479 -8.40 25.61 9.10
CA GLN A 479 -9.11 26.89 8.97
C GLN A 479 -8.46 27.99 9.82
N GLU A 480 -8.05 27.70 11.05
CA GLU A 480 -7.36 28.63 11.93
C GLU A 480 -5.97 29.00 11.38
N ALA A 481 -5.22 28.03 10.85
CA ALA A 481 -3.96 28.29 10.17
C ALA A 481 -4.14 29.18 8.93
N GLN A 482 -5.19 28.93 8.13
CA GLN A 482 -5.52 29.78 6.99
C GLN A 482 -5.92 31.21 7.42
N LEU A 483 -6.71 31.34 8.48
CA LEU A 483 -7.09 32.62 9.08
C LEU A 483 -5.85 33.42 9.51
N LEU A 484 -4.98 32.81 10.31
CA LEU A 484 -3.75 33.44 10.80
C LEU A 484 -2.81 33.80 9.65
N ALA A 485 -2.65 32.91 8.68
CA ALA A 485 -1.78 33.15 7.53
C ALA A 485 -2.33 34.27 6.63
N PHE A 486 -3.64 34.32 6.38
CA PHE A 486 -4.27 35.41 5.62
C PHE A 486 -4.15 36.74 6.36
N THR A 487 -4.42 36.76 7.67
CA THR A 487 -4.29 37.96 8.49
C THR A 487 -2.86 38.49 8.48
N ARG A 488 -1.86 37.61 8.66
CA ARG A 488 -0.44 38.00 8.59
C ARG A 488 -0.05 38.48 7.19
N ASP A 489 -0.40 37.72 6.16
CA ASP A 489 0.18 37.90 4.83
C ASP A 489 -0.55 38.91 3.96
N VAL A 490 -1.83 39.16 4.22
CA VAL A 490 -2.69 40.01 3.38
C VAL A 490 -3.17 41.23 4.17
N ILE A 491 -3.79 41.03 5.34
CA ILE A 491 -4.34 42.14 6.14
C ILE A 491 -3.21 43.00 6.73
N ASN A 492 -2.30 42.35 7.46
CA ASN A 492 -1.16 42.98 8.12
C ASN A 492 0.09 43.01 7.23
N ALA A 493 -0.08 42.96 5.89
CA ALA A 493 1.03 43.10 4.98
C ALA A 493 1.64 44.52 5.08
N ASP A 494 2.95 44.58 5.29
CA ASP A 494 3.76 45.81 5.31
C ASP A 494 4.23 46.23 3.91
N GLU A 495 4.03 45.36 2.91
CA GLU A 495 4.39 45.60 1.51
C GLU A 495 3.14 45.56 0.62
N ALA A 496 3.22 46.23 -0.53
CA ALA A 496 2.16 46.22 -1.53
C ALA A 496 1.95 44.80 -2.10
N LEU A 497 0.69 44.47 -2.37
CA LEU A 497 0.29 43.16 -2.87
C LEU A 497 0.07 43.19 -4.39
N TYR A 498 0.61 42.18 -5.07
CA TYR A 498 0.60 42.07 -6.53
C TYR A 498 -0.32 40.94 -7.01
N GLY A 499 -0.56 40.90 -8.32
CA GLY A 499 -1.50 39.95 -8.92
C GLY A 499 -2.98 40.35 -8.72
N PRO A 500 -3.92 39.72 -9.43
CA PRO A 500 -5.32 40.13 -9.41
C PRO A 500 -5.97 40.11 -8.02
N ALA A 501 -5.75 39.06 -7.23
CA ALA A 501 -6.28 38.98 -5.86
C ALA A 501 -5.52 39.92 -4.92
N GLY A 502 -4.20 40.03 -5.06
CA GLY A 502 -3.41 40.96 -4.24
C GLY A 502 -3.88 42.40 -4.39
N ILE A 503 -4.01 42.89 -5.63
CA ILE A 503 -4.51 44.24 -5.94
C ILE A 503 -5.93 44.45 -5.42
N TYR A 504 -6.78 43.43 -5.49
CA TYR A 504 -8.14 43.49 -4.96
C TYR A 504 -8.15 43.73 -3.44
N TYR A 505 -7.36 42.97 -2.69
CA TYR A 505 -7.29 43.12 -1.23
C TYR A 505 -6.56 44.40 -0.79
N ASP A 506 -5.51 44.82 -1.51
CA ASP A 506 -4.81 46.09 -1.22
C ASP A 506 -5.74 47.29 -1.40
N ARG A 507 -6.52 47.32 -2.48
CA ARG A 507 -7.54 48.37 -2.71
C ARG A 507 -8.65 48.36 -1.67
N ARG A 508 -9.06 47.20 -1.15
CA ARG A 508 -10.04 47.15 -0.05
C ARG A 508 -9.45 47.69 1.24
N LYS A 509 -8.17 47.41 1.52
CA LYS A 509 -7.44 47.95 2.67
C LYS A 509 -7.34 49.48 2.59
N GLU A 510 -7.01 50.03 1.42
CA GLU A 510 -6.99 51.49 1.18
C GLU A 510 -8.35 52.16 1.41
N ARG A 511 -9.46 51.46 1.11
CA ARG A 511 -10.83 51.95 1.34
C ARG A 511 -11.30 51.83 2.79
N GLY A 512 -10.51 51.21 3.67
CA GLY A 512 -10.91 50.92 5.05
C GLY A 512 -11.91 49.75 5.19
N GLU A 513 -12.18 49.00 4.11
CA GLU A 513 -13.05 47.81 4.13
C GLU A 513 -12.27 46.55 4.50
N VAL A 514 -11.63 46.56 5.67
CA VAL A 514 -10.88 45.39 6.16
C VAL A 514 -11.86 44.35 6.68
N LEU A 515 -11.80 43.13 6.14
CA LEU A 515 -12.58 41.99 6.63
C LEU A 515 -12.30 41.78 8.12
N SER A 516 -13.36 41.78 8.93
CA SER A 516 -13.20 41.42 10.34
C SER A 516 -12.80 39.96 10.48
N GLU A 517 -12.07 39.62 11.55
CA GLU A 517 -11.65 38.23 11.83
C GLU A 517 -12.86 37.27 11.87
N LYS A 518 -14.00 37.75 12.39
CA LYS A 518 -15.26 36.99 12.44
C LYS A 518 -15.84 36.70 11.05
N GLU A 519 -15.82 37.67 10.15
CA GLU A 519 -16.29 37.50 8.78
C GLU A 519 -15.38 36.59 7.97
N LEU A 520 -14.06 36.75 8.12
CA LEU A 520 -13.07 35.91 7.46
C LEU A 520 -13.20 34.46 7.94
N LYS A 521 -13.32 34.22 9.25
CA LYS A 521 -13.58 32.89 9.80
C LYS A 521 -14.89 32.29 9.27
N LYS A 522 -15.95 33.11 9.14
CA LYS A 522 -17.23 32.67 8.55
C LYS A 522 -17.09 32.27 7.09
N GLN A 523 -16.38 33.06 6.27
CA GLN A 523 -16.18 32.77 4.85
C GLN A 523 -15.29 31.54 4.61
N LEU A 524 -14.24 31.36 5.43
CA LEU A 524 -13.41 30.15 5.42
C LEU A 524 -14.25 28.91 5.81
N LYS A 525 -15.07 29.01 6.86
CA LYS A 525 -15.94 27.91 7.30
C LYS A 525 -17.02 27.55 6.27
N GLN A 526 -17.53 28.54 5.54
CA GLN A 526 -18.49 28.32 4.46
C GLN A 526 -17.83 27.82 3.17
N GLY A 527 -16.49 27.74 3.12
CA GLY A 527 -15.75 27.33 1.91
C GLY A 527 -15.86 28.32 0.75
N THR A 528 -16.34 29.54 0.98
CA THR A 528 -16.43 30.59 -0.04
C THR A 528 -15.07 31.26 -0.28
N MET A 529 -14.15 31.07 0.65
CA MET A 529 -12.77 31.56 0.60
C MET A 529 -11.81 30.46 1.07
N ALA A 530 -10.59 30.49 0.55
CA ALA A 530 -9.47 29.68 1.02
C ALA A 530 -8.20 30.54 0.98
N TYR A 531 -7.20 30.23 1.80
CA TYR A 531 -5.88 30.85 1.69
C TYR A 531 -4.78 29.80 1.83
N LYS A 532 -3.83 29.79 0.89
CA LYS A 532 -2.66 28.92 0.95
C LYS A 532 -1.40 29.75 0.71
N ALA A 533 -0.38 29.55 1.55
CA ALA A 533 0.94 30.11 1.29
C ALA A 533 1.47 29.58 -0.05
N HIS A 534 2.00 30.48 -0.87
CA HIS A 534 2.47 30.19 -2.21
C HIS A 534 3.89 30.76 -2.38
N PRO A 535 4.78 30.17 -3.21
CA PRO A 535 6.17 30.65 -3.31
C PRO A 535 6.29 32.14 -3.66
N LEU A 536 5.34 32.68 -4.44
CA LEU A 536 5.29 34.10 -4.78
C LEU A 536 4.55 34.99 -3.76
N GLY A 537 4.01 34.43 -2.67
CA GLY A 537 3.17 35.12 -1.69
C GLY A 537 2.05 34.21 -1.16
N GLY A 538 0.85 34.37 -1.70
CA GLY A 538 -0.34 33.61 -1.31
C GLY A 538 -1.26 33.27 -2.48
N CYS A 539 -2.19 32.35 -2.26
CA CYS A 539 -3.20 31.93 -3.22
C CYS A 539 -4.56 31.77 -2.55
N THR A 540 -5.60 32.36 -3.15
CA THR A 540 -6.99 32.29 -2.66
C THR A 540 -7.88 31.30 -3.42
N HIS A 541 -7.29 30.38 -4.18
CA HIS A 541 -8.05 29.42 -4.99
C HIS A 541 -8.72 28.37 -4.10
N VAL A 542 -10.05 28.28 -4.20
CA VAL A 542 -10.85 27.27 -3.50
C VAL A 542 -10.80 25.96 -4.28
N GLY A 543 -10.43 24.88 -3.60
CA GLY A 543 -10.36 23.54 -4.20
C GLY A 543 -9.01 23.20 -4.85
N ASN A 544 -9.05 22.26 -5.80
CA ASN A 544 -7.87 21.80 -6.54
C ASN A 544 -7.56 22.77 -7.69
N CYS A 545 -6.27 23.01 -7.94
CA CYS A 545 -5.81 23.93 -8.97
C CYS A 545 -5.41 23.17 -10.24
N ASP A 546 -6.12 23.39 -11.34
CA ASP A 546 -5.82 22.77 -12.64
C ASP A 546 -4.53 23.29 -13.28
N LYS A 547 -4.00 24.40 -12.76
CA LYS A 547 -2.73 25.00 -13.21
C LYS A 547 -1.51 24.35 -12.57
N GLN A 548 -1.69 23.60 -11.48
CA GLN A 548 -0.61 22.90 -10.79
C GLN A 548 -0.43 21.48 -11.37
N LYS A 549 0.01 21.40 -12.63
CA LYS A 549 0.23 20.11 -13.33
C LYS A 549 1.72 19.74 -13.34
N GLY A 550 2.04 18.56 -12.81
CA GLY A 550 3.34 17.90 -12.96
C GLY A 550 4.37 18.20 -11.85
N LEU A 551 5.66 18.09 -12.20
CA LEU A 551 6.82 18.28 -11.32
C LEU A 551 7.31 19.75 -11.25
N ARG A 552 6.65 20.68 -11.95
CA ARG A 552 6.98 22.11 -11.88
C ARG A 552 6.66 22.64 -10.48
N LEU A 553 7.71 22.78 -9.67
CA LEU A 553 7.66 23.28 -8.29
C LEU A 553 7.51 24.81 -8.21
N THR A 554 7.65 25.48 -9.35
CA THR A 554 7.70 26.94 -9.46
C THR A 554 6.48 27.52 -10.16
N SER A 555 6.27 28.79 -9.86
CA SER A 555 4.99 29.48 -9.92
C SER A 555 4.76 30.30 -11.20
N GLY A 556 5.60 30.15 -12.23
CA GLY A 556 5.60 30.99 -13.42
C GLY A 556 4.25 31.06 -14.12
N ILE A 557 3.55 29.93 -14.22
CA ILE A 557 2.20 29.82 -14.83
C ILE A 557 1.17 30.72 -14.13
N CYS A 558 1.25 30.85 -12.80
CA CYS A 558 0.33 31.69 -12.04
C CYS A 558 0.47 33.16 -12.43
N VAL A 559 1.67 33.59 -12.82
CA VAL A 559 1.92 34.97 -13.24
C VAL A 559 1.67 35.15 -14.73
N THR A 560 2.21 34.27 -15.59
CA THR A 560 2.08 34.42 -17.06
C THR A 560 0.63 34.40 -17.50
N GLU A 561 -0.21 33.59 -16.86
CA GLU A 561 -1.65 33.53 -17.16
C GLU A 561 -2.51 34.48 -16.29
N ALA A 562 -1.88 35.42 -15.56
CA ALA A 562 -2.56 36.36 -14.66
C ALA A 562 -3.64 35.70 -13.79
N CYS A 563 -3.24 34.68 -13.02
CA CYS A 563 -4.17 33.87 -12.22
C CYS A 563 -4.98 34.75 -11.25
N LYS A 564 -6.31 34.66 -11.33
CA LYS A 564 -7.25 35.49 -10.53
C LYS A 564 -7.03 35.36 -9.02
N SER A 565 -6.56 34.21 -8.56
CA SER A 565 -6.39 33.90 -7.13
C SER A 565 -5.00 34.22 -6.59
N LEU A 566 -4.07 34.76 -7.40
CA LEU A 566 -2.70 35.02 -6.98
C LEU A 566 -2.60 36.30 -6.14
N ILE A 567 -1.95 36.19 -4.98
CA ILE A 567 -1.48 37.29 -4.13
C ILE A 567 0.05 37.27 -4.17
N GLY A 568 0.63 38.14 -4.98
CA GLY A 568 2.06 38.30 -5.15
C GLY A 568 2.68 39.23 -4.10
N LYS A 569 3.92 38.94 -3.69
CA LYS A 569 4.74 39.77 -2.81
C LYS A 569 6.10 40.00 -3.46
N HIS A 570 6.59 41.24 -3.44
CA HIS A 570 7.90 41.57 -4.03
C HIS A 570 9.04 40.91 -3.25
N SER A 571 8.95 40.89 -1.92
CA SER A 571 9.92 40.20 -1.07
C SER A 571 10.02 38.69 -1.35
N ALA A 572 8.91 38.06 -1.75
CA ALA A 572 8.85 36.62 -2.03
C ALA A 572 9.45 36.27 -3.39
N ILE A 573 9.13 37.04 -4.45
CA ILE A 573 9.65 36.75 -5.80
C ILE A 573 11.18 36.89 -5.86
N ILE A 574 11.77 37.84 -5.13
CA ILE A 574 13.25 37.96 -5.04
C ILE A 574 13.86 36.67 -4.48
N LYS A 575 13.29 36.13 -3.39
CA LYS A 575 13.78 34.88 -2.77
C LYS A 575 13.64 33.70 -3.73
N VAL A 576 12.51 33.61 -4.43
CA VAL A 576 12.28 32.54 -5.42
C VAL A 576 13.27 32.65 -6.58
N ILE A 577 13.54 33.84 -7.10
CA ILE A 577 14.54 34.06 -8.16
C ILE A 577 15.94 33.59 -7.71
N GLN A 578 16.34 33.88 -6.47
CA GLN A 578 17.62 33.42 -5.94
C GLN A 578 17.73 31.90 -5.87
N LEU A 579 16.67 31.23 -5.39
CA LEU A 579 16.62 29.77 -5.33
C LEU A 579 16.61 29.15 -6.73
N GLN A 580 15.86 29.73 -7.65
CA GLN A 580 15.78 29.28 -9.04
C GLN A 580 17.11 29.44 -9.77
N TYR A 581 17.81 30.55 -9.56
CA TYR A 581 19.15 30.77 -10.10
C TYR A 581 20.15 29.72 -9.57
N ALA A 582 20.07 29.38 -8.29
CA ALA A 582 20.90 28.34 -7.68
C ALA A 582 20.58 26.92 -8.20
N LEU A 583 19.34 26.67 -8.61
CA LEU A 583 18.92 25.43 -9.27
C LEU A 583 19.49 25.33 -10.68
N VAL A 584 19.28 26.36 -11.51
CA VAL A 584 19.75 26.40 -12.91
C VAL A 584 21.28 26.21 -12.99
N ARG A 585 22.06 26.80 -12.07
CA ARG A 585 23.52 26.63 -12.03
C ARG A 585 23.99 25.19 -11.75
N ARG A 586 23.15 24.32 -11.22
CA ARG A 586 23.49 22.91 -10.93
C ARG A 586 23.12 21.97 -12.08
N LEU A 587 22.36 22.46 -13.07
CA LEU A 587 21.89 21.66 -14.19
C LEU A 587 22.87 21.75 -15.35
N GLU A 588 22.98 20.65 -16.11
CA GLU A 588 23.81 20.60 -17.31
C GLU A 588 23.18 21.43 -18.43
N PRO A 589 23.93 22.33 -19.12
CA PRO A 589 23.38 23.27 -20.10
C PRO A 589 22.57 22.61 -21.25
N ASP A 590 22.97 21.43 -21.69
CA ASP A 590 22.32 20.72 -22.80
C ASP A 590 21.10 19.87 -22.36
N SER A 591 20.78 19.88 -21.06
CA SER A 591 19.65 19.10 -20.54
C SER A 591 18.31 19.81 -20.77
N ILE A 592 17.27 19.03 -21.04
CA ILE A 592 15.89 19.53 -21.11
C ILE A 592 15.50 20.24 -19.80
N GLY A 593 16.01 19.75 -18.66
CA GLY A 593 15.82 20.39 -17.36
C GLY A 593 16.39 21.81 -17.30
N TYR A 594 17.60 22.02 -17.81
CA TYR A 594 18.21 23.36 -17.86
C TYR A 594 17.37 24.33 -18.69
N ALA A 595 16.93 23.92 -19.88
CA ALA A 595 16.11 24.76 -20.76
C ALA A 595 14.78 25.17 -20.08
N MET A 596 14.08 24.21 -19.46
CA MET A 596 12.82 24.48 -18.76
C MET A 596 12.99 25.39 -17.54
N GLU A 597 14.00 25.12 -16.71
CA GLU A 597 14.22 25.90 -15.48
C GLU A 597 14.79 27.30 -15.78
N SER A 598 15.49 27.47 -16.90
CA SER A 598 15.96 28.78 -17.38
C SER A 598 14.81 29.64 -17.92
N GLU A 599 13.90 29.06 -18.71
CA GLU A 599 12.70 29.75 -19.19
C GLU A 599 11.87 30.28 -18.00
N GLU A 600 11.70 29.43 -16.98
CA GLU A 600 11.00 29.80 -15.75
C GLU A 600 11.70 30.94 -14.99
N LEU A 601 13.03 30.90 -14.89
CA LEU A 601 13.81 31.96 -14.26
C LEU A 601 13.62 33.30 -14.97
N ASP A 602 13.56 33.30 -16.30
CA ASP A 602 13.36 34.51 -17.10
C ASP A 602 11.95 35.08 -16.92
N ILE A 603 10.93 34.22 -16.84
CA ILE A 603 9.56 34.62 -16.49
C ILE A 603 9.53 35.31 -15.13
N LEU A 604 10.19 34.74 -14.11
CA LEU A 604 10.22 35.31 -12.76
C LEU A 604 10.94 36.66 -12.71
N LYS A 605 12.07 36.80 -13.42
CA LYS A 605 12.79 38.08 -13.54
C LYS A 605 11.95 39.15 -14.23
N ALA A 606 11.30 38.81 -15.34
CA ALA A 606 10.41 39.75 -16.04
C ALA A 606 9.26 40.22 -15.14
N THR A 607 8.73 39.30 -14.33
CA THR A 607 7.67 39.59 -13.36
C THR A 607 8.16 40.51 -12.23
N GLU A 608 9.34 40.25 -11.68
CA GLU A 608 9.92 41.08 -10.62
C GLU A 608 10.12 42.52 -11.10
N LEU A 609 10.59 42.71 -12.34
CA LEU A 609 10.71 44.03 -12.95
C LEU A 609 9.36 44.74 -13.05
N GLN A 610 8.30 44.03 -13.45
CA GLN A 610 6.94 44.59 -13.50
C GLN A 610 6.42 44.98 -12.11
N TRP A 611 6.69 44.17 -11.09
CA TRP A 611 6.26 44.45 -9.72
C TRP A 611 7.06 45.60 -9.10
N ARG A 612 8.34 45.72 -9.45
CA ARG A 612 9.22 46.81 -9.01
C ARG A 612 8.83 48.17 -9.61
N GLN A 613 8.35 48.20 -10.85
CA GLN A 613 8.01 49.42 -11.57
C GLN A 613 6.64 50.01 -11.21
N LYS A 614 5.78 49.27 -10.50
CA LYS A 614 4.51 49.78 -9.97
C LYS A 614 4.72 50.22 -8.52
N PRO A 615 4.97 51.51 -8.23
CA PRO A 615 4.90 51.98 -6.86
C PRO A 615 3.47 51.76 -6.36
N ALA A 616 3.36 51.40 -5.08
CA ALA A 616 2.10 51.33 -4.35
C ALA A 616 1.29 52.61 -4.66
N ALA A 617 0.07 52.43 -5.16
CA ALA A 617 -0.82 53.54 -5.45
C ALA A 617 -1.36 54.14 -4.13
N GLY A 618 -0.50 54.75 -3.31
CA GLY A 618 -0.92 55.27 -2.00
C GLY A 618 0.12 55.88 -1.07
N ALA A 619 1.40 56.02 -1.45
CA ALA A 619 2.42 56.59 -0.56
C ALA A 619 2.60 58.12 -0.70
N ALA A 620 1.56 58.86 -1.07
CA ALA A 620 1.63 60.32 -1.25
C ALA A 620 0.43 61.06 -0.63
N SER A 621 0.13 60.84 0.66
CA SER A 621 -0.67 61.78 1.46
C SER A 621 -0.66 61.48 2.97
N TYR A 622 0.50 61.39 3.63
CA TYR A 622 0.54 61.45 5.10
C TYR A 622 1.87 62.03 5.63
N GLN A 623 2.31 63.15 5.04
CA GLN A 623 3.34 64.02 5.62
C GLN A 623 3.03 65.49 5.32
N ALA A 624 1.92 65.99 5.88
CA ALA A 624 1.61 67.42 5.92
C ALA A 624 0.57 67.72 7.02
N ALA A 625 0.86 67.34 8.27
CA ALA A 625 0.10 67.79 9.44
C ALA A 625 0.91 67.62 10.74
N SER A 626 2.15 68.11 10.78
CA SER A 626 2.88 68.30 12.04
C SER A 626 3.98 69.35 11.84
N GLY A 627 3.59 70.62 11.77
CA GLY A 627 4.53 71.74 11.65
C GLY A 627 3.85 73.10 11.67
N ALA A 628 3.41 73.52 12.86
CA ALA A 628 3.04 74.89 13.31
C ALA A 628 2.04 74.69 14.49
N ASP A 629 2.11 75.32 15.66
CA ASP A 629 2.99 76.35 16.18
C ASP A 629 2.85 76.34 17.72
N VAL A 630 3.77 77.04 18.35
CA VAL A 630 4.15 77.08 19.76
C VAL A 630 3.18 77.88 20.66
N SER A 631 3.15 77.49 21.94
CA SER A 631 2.79 78.28 23.14
C SER A 631 1.32 78.50 23.54
N ARG A 632 0.95 78.03 24.74
CA ARG A 632 0.74 78.86 25.96
C ARG A 632 0.04 78.06 27.07
N GLY A 633 0.60 78.16 28.29
CA GLY A 633 -0.08 77.97 29.58
C GLY A 633 -0.34 76.50 29.96
N GLY A 634 0.07 75.96 31.09
CA GLY A 634 0.27 76.58 32.39
C GLY A 634 -0.87 76.16 33.33
N LYS A 635 -0.51 75.37 34.35
CA LYS A 635 -1.21 75.07 35.62
C LYS A 635 -2.17 73.86 35.66
N ASN A 636 -1.81 72.96 36.59
CA ASN A 636 -2.61 72.32 37.65
C ASN A 636 -4.11 72.08 37.33
N VAL A 637 -4.64 70.87 37.45
CA VAL A 637 -4.71 69.98 38.63
C VAL A 637 -4.85 68.53 38.17
#